data_AF-A0A7S1J807-F1
#
_entry.id   AF-A0A7S1J807-F1
#
_cell.length_a   1.000
_cell.length_b   1.000
_cell.length_c   1.000
_cell.angle_alpha   90.00
_cell.angle_beta   90.00
_cell.angle_gamma   90.00
#
_symmetry.space_group_name_H-M   'P 1'
#
loop_
_entity.id
_entity.type
_entity.pdbx_description
1 polymer ?
#
loop_
_entity_poly.entity_id
_entity_poly.type
_entity_poly.pdbx_seq_one_letter_code
_entity_poly.pdbx_strand_id
1 'polypeptide(L)'
;GHKNVIRQMIMGGGKTAVIGPLLCMLLSGGTKSVVQVVPKQLLSLTRGCLRSTLSAVLIKKQILTFTCSRAVPCTGALLDRLEFGRRCGAVVVCAPEAIKSFMLQFIEPLVHSSQKVNPQMAKVLHQWRQASVVIMDEVDMLLHPLVSELNFPYGAQQELDLRPFRWQLALYLFQLLWVVQLPPALIPSDMPPQLLQVIASLREVIAEGVESFLLQLSPHLLLLDSSFYHTKMKHVVAKWMVPWLMQRGMSGWTEKDVLDHIVTHPLPEAAVARALELPVVDQKYLRLTSSWLHALLPHCLQKANRVQFGLLTAEELEKDPTTRKSRQKMAVPFRGKDTPSDASEFAHPDITVGLTILAYQYEGLRRADFEDTLGRLYSTFLSETGVPQDRPASKKYEYWVRSAGSHINKPVEVDDEQETGGVVPLELFKQMTQGQSDKLYALLRCCLHCIAYYLEGQVFPTLLRYYPSKISASGQELGGSMLFQHRIGFSGTPNLLVPQGLSCRFEDGCQAQILQTLTRPDIVAVTFMESDWTVDGILRMAAHMDGKCHALVDTGALITGLSNKEVAARMLELLSPDHFDAVVYLGAEDTKMILPRATGRAMPLSESGIPRQRRFTFFDQVHTTGMDIPQPFITEAVVTLGASMTFRDFAQGAYRMRGIGQGQTINLLIVPQVKSLILRELGKPGPAIALDKVEAMGWPAAVAGWLYINNIGLEMMQFNQLQLQSANNVWRHNAFTRVLQSTLTPVRTDTEKAALVRAVRVFQETVSFSLSKAPSEDLTATIEEGMAKNTEFIQGESDEQVLGSIIKELRLQRELQGGALFQEQEQEQQQEQELQEVQVVTTAPKYTRKGEKMTPWSAEILQDPVAFKGHFSLLRDLKINKREAAAFPDYLMVSSNFYSPAWAGLRRVKTAHVAIDWIPKAADVAMIEGMPDCPSFDEFFPQVWRWFNPKGSPTIMVEDLVALFQAMYNRVPEDTQIAAALAAAGGQLDEATVRALLLSPQFRPVQAGRYTVVLSLAEAETLRCMVHEANLPPGVEVRLRWVTGGGHTLEQTPGFMAMSAFQHDTVNSCLKYFNGFMDYDAPGLNFLLRALQGSKPLERLAFFKACLTCRHRQVSAVSDHLRSLLNIEDEFGLFFRQSQGRAISRALQTEGLVLQDAFTQFDTSGENQLCINELQAALVWLGLRPTVEDLLQFMDAYDVDGDGTISYAEFVQAVASMSEGGAQPAPKAGAAPRRRSYVVVQ
;
A
#
# COMPACT_ATOMS: atom_id res chain seq x y z
N GLY A 1 21.18 4.43 -39.36
CA GLY A 1 20.31 3.30 -39.71
C GLY A 1 19.69 2.74 -38.45
N HIS A 2 18.35 2.64 -38.40
CA HIS A 2 17.59 2.18 -37.24
C HIS A 2 17.77 0.68 -36.97
N LYS A 3 18.97 0.25 -36.57
CA LYS A 3 19.25 -1.13 -36.16
C LYS A 3 18.78 -1.34 -34.72
N ASN A 4 18.08 -2.44 -34.46
CA ASN A 4 17.68 -2.85 -33.12
C ASN A 4 18.93 -3.26 -32.33
N VAL A 5 19.28 -2.48 -31.32
CA VAL A 5 20.57 -2.62 -30.65
C VAL A 5 20.46 -2.25 -29.18
N ILE A 6 21.14 -3.03 -28.36
CA ILE A 6 21.42 -2.73 -26.97
C ILE A 6 22.86 -2.29 -26.90
N ARG A 7 23.15 -1.20 -26.19
CA ARG A 7 24.52 -0.76 -25.94
C ARG A 7 24.86 -0.95 -24.48
N GLN A 8 25.88 -1.77 -24.21
CA GLN A 8 26.47 -1.80 -22.89
C GLN A 8 27.27 -0.52 -22.68
N MET A 9 27.08 0.13 -21.54
CA MET A 9 27.80 1.36 -21.19
C MET A 9 28.21 1.30 -19.71
N ILE A 10 29.34 1.94 -19.39
CA ILE A 10 29.88 2.02 -18.03
C ILE A 10 28.80 2.47 -17.03
N MET A 11 28.75 1.80 -15.88
CA MET A 11 27.85 2.16 -14.78
C MET A 11 28.16 3.55 -14.25
N GLY A 12 27.13 4.40 -14.09
CA GLY A 12 27.32 5.80 -13.68
C GLY A 12 27.65 6.79 -14.80
N GLY A 13 27.82 6.35 -16.05
CA GLY A 13 28.13 7.22 -17.21
C GLY A 13 26.99 8.12 -17.72
N GLY A 14 25.93 8.36 -16.92
CA GLY A 14 24.83 9.25 -17.30
C GLY A 14 23.80 8.67 -18.28
N LYS A 15 23.61 7.34 -18.33
CA LYS A 15 22.61 6.66 -19.19
C LYS A 15 21.21 7.30 -19.09
N THR A 16 20.63 7.27 -17.89
CA THR A 16 19.30 7.80 -17.61
C THR A 16 19.26 9.32 -17.61
N ALA A 17 20.34 9.98 -17.17
CA ALA A 17 20.38 11.42 -16.95
C ALA A 17 20.70 12.26 -18.20
N VAL A 18 21.43 11.67 -19.17
CA VAL A 18 21.96 12.38 -20.34
C VAL A 18 21.51 11.69 -21.63
N ILE A 19 21.83 10.41 -21.79
CA ILE A 19 21.60 9.68 -23.05
C ILE A 19 20.12 9.46 -23.32
N GLY A 20 19.36 9.03 -22.29
CA GLY A 20 17.91 8.85 -22.37
C GLY A 20 17.18 10.11 -22.85
N PRO A 21 17.35 11.28 -22.20
CA PRO A 21 16.76 12.54 -22.65
C PRO A 21 17.19 12.95 -24.05
N LEU A 22 18.47 12.80 -24.42
CA LEU A 22 18.98 13.16 -25.74
C LEU A 22 18.35 12.31 -26.85
N LEU A 23 18.24 10.99 -26.64
CA LEU A 23 17.58 10.09 -27.59
C LEU A 23 16.08 10.36 -27.67
N CYS A 24 15.43 10.61 -26.54
CA CYS A 24 14.02 11.01 -26.53
C CYS A 24 13.82 12.29 -27.36
N MET A 25 14.73 13.27 -27.25
CA MET A 25 14.68 14.50 -28.06
C MET A 25 14.87 14.20 -29.55
N LEU A 26 15.89 13.41 -29.92
CA LEU A 26 16.21 13.10 -31.32
C LEU A 26 15.14 12.25 -32.02
N LEU A 27 14.49 11.35 -31.28
CA LEU A 27 13.56 10.37 -31.83
C LEU A 27 12.09 10.81 -31.74
N SER A 28 11.77 11.76 -30.85
CA SER A 28 10.40 12.28 -30.72
C SER A 28 10.09 13.32 -31.79
N GLY A 29 9.26 12.96 -32.77
CA GLY A 29 8.82 13.85 -33.85
C GLY A 29 7.32 13.69 -34.13
N GLY A 30 6.77 14.47 -35.07
CA GLY A 30 5.34 14.38 -35.42
C GLY A 30 4.90 13.05 -36.05
N THR A 31 5.86 12.26 -36.56
CA THR A 31 5.62 10.97 -37.24
C THR A 31 5.93 9.75 -36.38
N LYS A 32 6.79 9.86 -35.37
CA LYS A 32 7.22 8.74 -34.50
C LYS A 32 7.02 9.06 -33.03
N SER A 33 6.39 8.14 -32.28
CA SER A 33 6.26 8.24 -30.84
C SER A 33 7.45 7.59 -30.13
N VAL A 34 7.83 8.09 -28.94
CA VAL A 34 8.90 7.51 -28.13
C VAL A 34 8.31 7.00 -26.82
N VAL A 35 8.59 5.74 -26.51
CA VAL A 35 8.21 5.08 -25.26
C VAL A 35 9.50 4.72 -24.52
N GLN A 36 9.80 5.42 -23.43
CA GLN A 36 10.91 5.11 -22.55
C GLN A 36 10.44 4.18 -21.42
N VAL A 37 10.96 2.96 -21.42
CA VAL A 37 10.67 1.91 -20.45
C VAL A 37 11.84 1.81 -19.49
N VAL A 38 11.55 1.90 -18.20
CA VAL A 38 12.54 1.82 -17.13
C VAL A 38 12.00 0.93 -15.99
N PRO A 39 12.87 0.31 -15.18
CA PRO A 39 12.45 -0.37 -13.95
C PRO A 39 11.58 0.55 -13.10
N LYS A 40 10.60 -0.01 -12.37
CA LYS A 40 9.65 0.78 -11.58
C LYS A 40 10.34 1.72 -10.57
N GLN A 41 11.45 1.27 -9.98
CA GLN A 41 12.31 2.03 -9.05
C GLN A 41 12.91 3.27 -9.72
N LEU A 42 13.25 3.18 -11.02
CA LEU A 42 13.80 4.29 -11.80
C LEU A 42 12.73 5.21 -12.41
N LEU A 43 11.44 4.87 -12.28
CA LEU A 43 10.37 5.59 -12.97
C LEU A 43 10.25 7.05 -12.51
N SER A 44 10.29 7.28 -11.19
CA SER A 44 10.17 8.63 -10.63
C SER A 44 11.39 9.49 -11.01
N LEU A 45 12.59 8.93 -10.90
CA LEU A 45 13.85 9.59 -11.24
C LEU A 45 13.92 9.93 -12.74
N THR A 46 13.66 8.95 -13.60
CA THR A 46 13.65 9.13 -15.06
C THR A 46 12.65 10.21 -15.48
N ARG A 47 11.44 10.18 -14.90
CA ARG A 47 10.41 11.20 -15.16
C ARG A 47 10.87 12.59 -14.70
N GLY A 48 11.48 12.69 -13.52
CA GLY A 48 12.03 13.95 -13.00
C GLY A 48 13.11 14.51 -13.91
N CYS A 49 14.06 13.67 -14.32
CA CYS A 49 15.13 14.04 -15.25
C CYS A 49 14.57 14.53 -16.59
N LEU A 50 13.70 13.74 -17.24
CA LEU A 50 13.11 14.13 -18.53
C LEU A 50 12.33 15.44 -18.43
N ARG A 51 11.59 15.69 -17.35
CA ARG A 51 10.89 16.97 -17.13
C ARG A 51 11.87 18.13 -16.97
N SER A 52 12.91 17.95 -16.16
CA SER A 52 13.92 19.00 -15.96
C SER A 52 14.68 19.35 -17.24
N THR A 53 14.97 18.35 -18.08
CA THR A 53 15.77 18.52 -19.30
C THR A 53 14.92 18.95 -20.50
N LEU A 54 13.77 18.33 -20.71
CA LEU A 54 12.98 18.46 -21.95
C LEU A 54 11.75 19.38 -21.81
N SER A 55 11.24 19.60 -20.60
CA SER A 55 10.13 20.52 -20.34
C SER A 55 10.58 21.94 -19.96
N ALA A 56 11.88 22.22 -20.01
CA ALA A 56 12.43 23.56 -19.89
C ALA A 56 11.92 24.50 -21.02
N VAL A 57 11.95 25.81 -20.76
CA VAL A 57 11.37 26.87 -21.61
C VAL A 57 11.77 26.77 -23.08
N LEU A 58 12.97 26.24 -23.36
CA LEU A 58 13.58 26.18 -24.69
C LEU A 58 13.15 24.96 -25.54
N ILE A 59 12.82 23.81 -24.93
CA ILE A 59 12.62 22.53 -25.66
C ILE A 59 11.13 22.09 -25.69
N LYS A 60 10.30 22.57 -24.76
CA LYS A 60 8.81 22.39 -24.70
C LYS A 60 8.28 20.99 -25.11
N LYS A 61 8.93 19.90 -24.71
CA LYS A 61 8.40 18.55 -24.90
C LYS A 61 7.57 18.13 -23.69
N GLN A 62 6.38 17.58 -23.95
CA GLN A 62 5.53 17.01 -22.91
C GLN A 62 6.00 15.60 -22.52
N ILE A 63 5.99 15.33 -21.21
CA ILE A 63 6.33 14.01 -20.65
C ILE A 63 5.06 13.38 -20.08
N LEU A 64 4.61 12.28 -20.69
CA LEU A 64 3.43 11.53 -20.27
C LEU A 64 3.86 10.30 -19.48
N THR A 65 3.31 10.13 -18.28
CA THR A 65 3.49 8.89 -17.52
C THR A 65 2.37 7.92 -17.87
N PHE A 66 2.72 6.73 -18.34
CA PHE A 66 1.75 5.68 -18.67
C PHE A 66 1.77 4.59 -17.60
N THR A 67 0.61 4.35 -17.01
CA THR A 67 0.38 3.30 -16.02
C THR A 67 -0.81 2.47 -16.45
N CYS A 68 -0.64 1.16 -16.51
CA CYS A 68 -1.68 0.20 -16.83
C CYS A 68 -1.41 -1.05 -16.00
N SER A 69 -2.47 -1.66 -15.46
CA SER A 69 -2.41 -2.88 -14.66
C SER A 69 -3.79 -3.53 -14.75
N ARG A 70 -3.93 -4.86 -14.61
CA ARG A 70 -5.26 -5.52 -14.65
C ARG A 70 -6.33 -4.84 -13.76
N ALA A 71 -5.93 -4.29 -12.61
CA ALA A 71 -6.78 -3.51 -11.68
C ALA A 71 -7.20 -2.13 -12.23
N VAL A 72 -6.34 -1.52 -13.04
CA VAL A 72 -6.50 -0.17 -13.59
C VAL A 72 -6.82 -0.29 -15.09
N PRO A 73 -8.11 -0.39 -15.47
CA PRO A 73 -8.48 -0.57 -16.86
C PRO A 73 -8.12 0.65 -17.69
N CYS A 74 -7.74 0.42 -18.96
CA CYS A 74 -7.47 1.51 -19.88
C CYS A 74 -8.74 2.29 -20.25
N THR A 75 -8.86 3.50 -19.70
CA THR A 75 -9.96 4.41 -20.00
C THR A 75 -9.79 5.09 -21.36
N GLY A 76 -10.90 5.45 -22.02
CA GLY A 76 -10.86 6.23 -23.27
C GLY A 76 -10.04 7.51 -23.14
N ALA A 77 -10.14 8.22 -22.01
CA ALA A 77 -9.35 9.43 -21.75
C ALA A 77 -7.83 9.18 -21.70
N LEU A 78 -7.39 8.00 -21.24
CA LEU A 78 -5.98 7.62 -21.26
C LEU A 78 -5.51 7.37 -22.70
N LEU A 79 -6.33 6.68 -23.49
CA LEU A 79 -6.05 6.41 -24.91
C LEU A 79 -6.01 7.71 -25.72
N ASP A 80 -6.96 8.62 -25.49
CA ASP A 80 -6.99 9.94 -26.13
C ASP A 80 -5.76 10.78 -25.76
N ARG A 81 -5.27 10.68 -24.52
CA ARG A 81 -4.01 11.33 -24.09
C ARG A 81 -2.78 10.76 -24.79
N LEU A 82 -2.71 9.44 -24.98
CA LEU A 82 -1.61 8.81 -25.73
C LEU A 82 -1.65 9.24 -27.20
N GLU A 83 -2.84 9.29 -27.82
CA GLU A 83 -3.01 9.76 -29.19
C GLU A 83 -2.65 11.25 -29.33
N PHE A 84 -3.08 12.10 -28.39
CA PHE A 84 -2.71 13.52 -28.36
C PHE A 84 -1.20 13.70 -28.17
N GLY A 85 -0.61 12.98 -27.22
CA GLY A 85 0.83 12.97 -26.96
C GLY A 85 1.61 12.65 -28.21
N ARG A 86 1.18 11.64 -28.99
CA ARG A 86 1.78 11.31 -30.28
C ARG A 86 1.77 12.49 -31.25
N ARG A 87 0.62 13.16 -31.43
CA ARG A 87 0.49 14.31 -32.36
C ARG A 87 1.43 15.46 -31.99
N CYS A 88 1.68 15.65 -30.70
CA CYS A 88 2.56 16.69 -30.19
C CYS A 88 4.03 16.24 -30.03
N GLY A 89 4.37 15.00 -30.39
CA GLY A 89 5.71 14.45 -30.21
C GLY A 89 6.15 14.37 -28.74
N ALA A 90 5.20 14.05 -27.84
CA ALA A 90 5.44 13.82 -26.42
C ALA A 90 6.20 12.50 -26.20
N VAL A 91 6.91 12.43 -25.07
CA VAL A 91 7.62 11.22 -24.63
C VAL A 91 6.76 10.50 -23.60
N VAL A 92 6.49 9.22 -23.84
CA VAL A 92 5.79 8.35 -22.88
C VAL A 92 6.83 7.65 -22.02
N VAL A 93 6.63 7.66 -20.70
CA VAL A 93 7.51 6.99 -19.72
C VAL A 93 6.68 6.02 -18.90
N CYS A 94 7.13 4.77 -18.79
CA CYS A 94 6.42 3.73 -18.06
C CYS A 94 7.35 2.63 -17.52
N ALA A 95 6.79 1.82 -16.63
CA ALA A 95 7.38 0.55 -16.20
C ALA A 95 6.98 -0.58 -17.18
N PRO A 96 7.79 -1.66 -17.30
CA PRO A 96 7.53 -2.74 -18.27
C PRO A 96 6.18 -3.43 -18.07
N GLU A 97 5.72 -3.54 -16.82
CA GLU A 97 4.44 -4.15 -16.45
C GLU A 97 3.25 -3.43 -17.08
N ALA A 98 3.36 -2.11 -17.29
CA ALA A 98 2.29 -1.32 -17.91
C ALA A 98 2.08 -1.69 -19.38
N ILE A 99 3.16 -1.94 -20.13
CA ILE A 99 3.06 -2.34 -21.53
C ILE A 99 2.53 -3.77 -21.64
N LYS A 100 3.07 -4.69 -20.83
CA LYS A 100 2.61 -6.09 -20.77
C LYS A 100 1.13 -6.16 -20.38
N SER A 101 0.72 -5.43 -19.34
CA SER A 101 -0.69 -5.34 -18.92
C SER A 101 -1.59 -4.78 -20.00
N PHE A 102 -1.12 -3.78 -20.77
CA PHE A 102 -1.90 -3.19 -21.86
C PHE A 102 -2.22 -4.20 -22.96
N MET A 103 -1.22 -5.01 -23.34
CA MET A 103 -1.42 -6.11 -24.30
C MET A 103 -2.34 -7.19 -23.72
N LEU A 104 -2.14 -7.61 -22.48
CA LEU A 104 -2.97 -8.65 -21.87
C LEU A 104 -4.44 -8.20 -21.72
N GLN A 105 -4.69 -6.94 -21.33
CA GLN A 105 -6.05 -6.38 -21.30
C GLN A 105 -6.70 -6.29 -22.68
N PHE A 106 -5.92 -6.23 -23.77
CA PHE A 106 -6.45 -6.30 -25.13
C PHE A 106 -6.87 -7.72 -25.50
N ILE A 107 -6.14 -8.74 -25.03
CA ILE A 107 -6.38 -10.16 -25.35
C ILE A 107 -7.45 -10.78 -24.43
N GLU A 108 -7.46 -10.44 -23.14
CA GLU A 108 -8.32 -11.03 -22.12
C GLU A 108 -9.82 -11.05 -22.49
N PRO A 109 -10.44 -9.96 -22.99
CA PRO A 109 -11.85 -9.98 -23.38
C PRO A 109 -12.16 -10.94 -24.53
N LEU A 110 -11.19 -11.16 -25.43
CA LEU A 110 -11.34 -12.07 -26.57
C LEU A 110 -11.34 -13.53 -26.15
N VAL A 111 -10.62 -13.86 -25.07
CA VAL A 111 -10.60 -15.21 -24.48
C VAL A 111 -11.99 -15.60 -23.94
N HIS A 112 -12.72 -14.65 -23.36
CA HIS A 112 -14.01 -14.89 -22.71
C HIS A 112 -15.23 -14.87 -23.64
N SER A 113 -15.06 -14.81 -24.97
CA SER A 113 -16.10 -14.97 -26.01
C SER A 113 -17.35 -14.07 -25.90
N SER A 114 -17.36 -13.06 -25.02
CA SER A 114 -18.57 -12.33 -24.60
C SER A 114 -18.45 -10.80 -24.60
N GLN A 115 -17.27 -10.23 -24.86
CA GLN A 115 -17.05 -8.78 -24.82
C GLN A 115 -16.40 -8.24 -26.10
N LYS A 116 -16.92 -7.11 -26.60
CA LYS A 116 -16.29 -6.35 -27.70
C LYS A 116 -15.03 -5.67 -27.18
N VAL A 117 -13.89 -5.94 -27.81
CA VAL A 117 -12.62 -5.26 -27.52
C VAL A 117 -12.73 -3.79 -27.88
N ASN A 118 -12.06 -2.92 -27.10
CA ASN A 118 -11.98 -1.51 -27.41
C ASN A 118 -11.11 -1.28 -28.66
N PRO A 119 -11.67 -0.82 -29.80
CA PRO A 119 -10.90 -0.62 -31.03
C PRO A 119 -9.82 0.46 -30.89
N GLN A 120 -9.93 1.38 -29.93
CA GLN A 120 -8.86 2.34 -29.63
C GLN A 120 -7.61 1.67 -29.08
N MET A 121 -7.73 0.59 -28.29
CA MET A 121 -6.56 -0.18 -27.82
C MET A 121 -5.84 -0.83 -28.98
N ALA A 122 -6.58 -1.43 -29.92
CA ALA A 122 -6.03 -1.99 -31.14
C ALA A 122 -5.26 -0.93 -31.95
N LYS A 123 -5.81 0.30 -32.06
CA LYS A 123 -5.13 1.41 -32.73
C LYS A 123 -3.81 1.78 -32.06
N VAL A 124 -3.77 1.87 -30.72
CA VAL A 124 -2.54 2.19 -29.98
C VAL A 124 -1.50 1.07 -30.15
N LEU A 125 -1.88 -0.21 -30.01
CA LEU A 125 -0.98 -1.35 -30.22
C LEU A 125 -0.42 -1.39 -31.65
N HIS A 126 -1.27 -1.11 -32.64
CA HIS A 126 -0.84 -1.01 -34.04
C HIS A 126 0.14 0.15 -34.27
N GLN A 127 -0.08 1.30 -33.61
CA GLN A 127 0.83 2.44 -33.65
C GLN A 127 2.17 2.17 -32.96
N TRP A 128 2.17 1.45 -31.84
CA TRP A 128 3.41 0.99 -31.20
C TRP A 128 4.23 0.11 -32.14
N ARG A 129 3.57 -0.78 -32.86
CA ARG A 129 4.23 -1.69 -33.80
C ARG A 129 4.83 -0.97 -35.01
N GLN A 130 4.10 -0.02 -35.61
CA GLN A 130 4.47 0.59 -36.89
C GLN A 130 5.22 1.93 -36.78
N ALA A 131 4.94 2.72 -35.74
CA ALA A 131 5.32 4.14 -35.70
C ALA A 131 5.86 4.59 -34.34
N SER A 132 6.46 3.68 -33.57
CA SER A 132 7.03 3.99 -32.27
C SER A 132 8.41 3.39 -32.08
N VAL A 133 9.25 4.08 -31.30
CA VAL A 133 10.55 3.58 -30.85
C VAL A 133 10.47 3.36 -29.35
N VAL A 134 10.80 2.13 -28.92
CA VAL A 134 10.96 1.84 -27.50
C VAL A 134 12.42 2.01 -27.10
N ILE A 135 12.64 2.76 -26.02
CA ILE A 135 13.94 2.95 -25.38
C ILE A 135 13.89 2.23 -24.04
N MET A 136 14.75 1.23 -23.87
CA MET A 136 14.82 0.40 -22.67
C MET A 136 16.05 0.77 -21.86
N ASP A 137 15.88 1.17 -20.60
CA ASP A 137 16.99 1.36 -19.65
C ASP A 137 17.07 0.17 -18.71
N GLU A 138 18.29 -0.28 -18.38
CA GLU A 138 18.54 -1.53 -17.63
C GLU A 138 17.84 -2.75 -18.25
N VAL A 139 18.15 -3.01 -19.52
CA VAL A 139 17.52 -4.04 -20.37
C VAL A 139 17.54 -5.43 -19.74
N ASP A 140 18.62 -5.77 -19.07
CA ASP A 140 18.80 -7.03 -18.32
C ASP A 140 17.73 -7.25 -17.23
N MET A 141 17.27 -6.20 -16.54
CA MET A 141 16.20 -6.28 -15.55
C MET A 141 14.84 -6.32 -16.27
N LEU A 142 14.68 -5.51 -17.31
CA LEU A 142 13.42 -5.42 -18.06
C LEU A 142 13.08 -6.72 -18.80
N LEU A 143 14.09 -7.42 -19.30
CA LEU A 143 13.97 -8.63 -20.12
C LEU A 143 14.34 -9.90 -19.35
N HIS A 144 14.52 -9.83 -18.03
CA HIS A 144 14.91 -10.98 -17.20
C HIS A 144 13.93 -12.15 -17.39
N PRO A 145 14.36 -13.31 -17.92
CA PRO A 145 13.45 -14.39 -18.33
C PRO A 145 12.58 -14.95 -17.20
N LEU A 146 13.12 -15.04 -15.97
CA LEU A 146 12.44 -15.62 -14.82
C LEU A 146 11.56 -14.63 -14.03
N VAL A 147 11.83 -13.32 -14.15
CA VAL A 147 11.25 -12.28 -13.27
C VAL A 147 10.32 -11.33 -14.03
N SER A 148 10.54 -11.15 -15.33
CA SER A 148 9.73 -10.25 -16.17
C SER A 148 8.42 -10.89 -16.64
N GLU A 149 8.08 -12.11 -16.23
CA GLU A 149 6.81 -12.73 -16.61
C GLU A 149 5.62 -12.15 -15.81
N LEU A 150 4.59 -11.72 -16.54
CA LEU A 150 3.34 -11.19 -16.02
C LEU A 150 2.22 -12.17 -16.36
N ASN A 151 1.48 -12.61 -15.35
CA ASN A 151 0.50 -13.69 -15.47
C ASN A 151 -0.91 -13.22 -15.09
N PHE A 152 -1.87 -13.36 -15.99
CA PHE A 152 -3.29 -13.05 -15.78
C PHE A 152 -4.06 -14.37 -15.70
N PRO A 153 -4.22 -14.96 -14.50
CA PRO A 153 -5.06 -16.14 -14.32
C PRO A 153 -6.53 -15.84 -14.61
N TYR A 154 -7.28 -16.79 -15.14
CA TYR A 154 -8.72 -16.64 -15.34
C TYR A 154 -9.46 -17.97 -15.20
N GLY A 155 -10.79 -17.90 -15.12
CA GLY A 155 -11.65 -19.06 -14.87
C GLY A 155 -12.00 -19.24 -13.39
N ALA A 156 -12.69 -20.33 -13.08
CA ALA A 156 -13.03 -20.68 -11.70
C ALA A 156 -11.80 -21.22 -10.98
N GLN A 157 -11.56 -20.74 -9.76
CA GLN A 157 -10.51 -21.30 -8.91
C GLN A 157 -10.79 -22.78 -8.63
N GLN A 158 -9.74 -23.59 -8.74
CA GLN A 158 -9.76 -25.01 -8.42
C GLN A 158 -8.96 -25.27 -7.14
N GLU A 159 -9.36 -26.34 -6.46
CA GLU A 159 -8.69 -26.82 -5.26
C GLU A 159 -7.51 -27.72 -5.63
N LEU A 160 -6.49 -27.75 -4.79
CA LEU A 160 -5.34 -28.64 -5.00
C LEU A 160 -5.71 -30.09 -4.71
N ASP A 161 -5.13 -30.99 -5.51
CA ASP A 161 -5.16 -32.43 -5.28
C ASP A 161 -4.56 -32.81 -3.92
N LEU A 162 -5.02 -33.93 -3.34
CA LEU A 162 -4.61 -34.43 -2.02
C LEU A 162 -4.82 -33.49 -0.81
N ARG A 163 -5.74 -32.52 -0.86
CA ARG A 163 -6.08 -31.75 0.35
C ARG A 163 -6.81 -32.60 1.41
N PRO A 164 -6.57 -32.38 2.72
CA PRO A 164 -5.60 -31.45 3.32
C PRO A 164 -4.17 -32.01 3.38
N PHE A 165 -3.98 -33.28 3.05
CA PHE A 165 -2.71 -33.98 3.21
C PHE A 165 -1.52 -33.31 2.54
N ARG A 166 -1.74 -32.63 1.42
CA ARG A 166 -0.70 -31.92 0.68
C ARG A 166 0.12 -30.96 1.56
N TRP A 167 -0.53 -30.15 2.40
CA TRP A 167 0.17 -29.24 3.33
C TRP A 167 0.45 -29.88 4.69
N GLN A 168 -0.29 -30.90 5.12
CA GLN A 168 0.04 -31.65 6.34
C GLN A 168 1.39 -32.37 6.21
N LEU A 169 1.70 -32.91 5.03
CA LEU A 169 2.99 -33.54 4.74
C LEU A 169 4.13 -32.54 4.92
N ALA A 170 3.98 -31.33 4.35
CA ALA A 170 4.97 -30.27 4.49
C ALA A 170 5.12 -29.84 5.97
N LEU A 171 4.01 -29.61 6.68
CA LEU A 171 4.04 -29.26 8.12
C LEU A 171 4.78 -30.33 8.94
N TYR A 172 4.52 -31.61 8.69
CA TYR A 172 5.19 -32.72 9.38
C TYR A 172 6.68 -32.81 9.05
N LEU A 173 7.07 -32.50 7.80
CA LEU A 173 8.46 -32.42 7.40
C LEU A 173 9.18 -31.26 8.10
N PHE A 174 8.62 -30.05 8.08
CA PHE A 174 9.21 -28.88 8.74
C PHE A 174 9.21 -28.99 10.27
N GLN A 175 8.32 -29.78 10.86
CA GLN A 175 8.36 -30.12 12.27
C GLN A 175 9.69 -30.75 12.68
N LEU A 176 10.29 -31.63 11.85
CA LEU A 176 11.61 -32.18 12.13
C LEU A 176 12.66 -31.08 12.25
N LEU A 177 12.70 -30.15 11.29
CA LEU A 177 13.67 -29.06 11.26
C LEU A 177 13.52 -28.14 12.47
N TRP A 178 12.31 -27.96 12.98
CA TRP A 178 12.05 -27.21 14.20
C TRP A 178 12.47 -27.98 15.46
N VAL A 179 12.06 -29.25 15.63
CA VAL A 179 12.38 -30.07 16.80
C VAL A 179 13.90 -30.23 16.97
N VAL A 180 14.62 -30.35 15.86
CA VAL A 180 16.09 -30.47 15.87
C VAL A 180 16.76 -29.23 16.46
N GLN A 181 16.15 -28.06 16.37
CA GLN A 181 16.64 -26.79 16.94
C GLN A 181 16.22 -26.57 18.40
N LEU A 182 15.30 -27.36 18.96
CA LEU A 182 14.87 -27.21 20.35
C LEU A 182 15.92 -27.71 21.36
N PRO A 183 15.99 -27.14 22.57
CA PRO A 183 16.69 -27.76 23.68
C PRO A 183 16.20 -29.21 23.92
N PRO A 184 17.08 -30.17 24.25
CA PRO A 184 16.68 -31.56 24.52
C PRO A 184 15.56 -31.70 25.56
N ALA A 185 15.49 -30.80 26.53
CA ALA A 185 14.47 -30.78 27.58
C ALA A 185 13.05 -30.44 27.08
N LEU A 186 12.92 -29.84 25.90
CA LEU A 186 11.62 -29.49 25.29
C LEU A 186 11.15 -30.53 24.27
N ILE A 187 11.94 -31.58 23.99
CA ILE A 187 11.53 -32.68 23.12
C ILE A 187 10.56 -33.58 23.92
N PRO A 188 9.38 -33.94 23.36
CA PRO A 188 8.44 -34.82 24.03
C PRO A 188 9.07 -36.17 24.41
N SER A 189 8.93 -36.58 25.67
CA SER A 189 9.52 -37.81 26.22
C SER A 189 8.85 -39.10 25.74
N ASP A 190 7.64 -38.98 25.18
CA ASP A 190 6.80 -40.05 24.64
C ASP A 190 7.06 -40.36 23.15
N MET A 191 8.03 -39.69 22.53
CA MET A 191 8.42 -39.92 21.14
C MET A 191 9.01 -41.33 20.92
N PRO A 192 8.66 -42.01 19.81
CA PRO A 192 9.24 -43.30 19.45
C PRO A 192 10.78 -43.26 19.39
N PRO A 193 11.49 -44.28 19.90
CA PRO A 193 12.95 -44.32 19.90
C PRO A 193 13.58 -44.13 18.52
N GLN A 194 12.93 -44.66 17.47
CA GLN A 194 13.39 -44.48 16.08
C GLN A 194 13.39 -43.01 15.65
N LEU A 195 12.40 -42.23 16.08
CA LEU A 195 12.29 -40.81 15.74
C LEU A 195 13.28 -39.96 16.54
N LEU A 196 13.54 -40.32 17.81
CA LEU A 196 14.59 -39.70 18.62
C LEU A 196 15.98 -39.92 17.99
N GLN A 197 16.23 -41.12 17.44
CA GLN A 197 17.46 -41.40 16.71
C GLN A 197 17.59 -40.53 15.46
N VAL A 198 16.50 -40.35 14.69
CA VAL A 198 16.51 -39.47 13.51
C VAL A 198 16.83 -38.02 13.89
N ILE A 199 16.26 -37.50 14.99
CA ILE A 199 16.56 -36.16 15.50
C ILE A 199 18.04 -36.04 15.88
N ALA A 200 18.57 -37.01 16.62
CA ALA A 200 19.99 -37.03 17.02
C ALA A 200 20.92 -37.05 15.80
N SER A 201 20.66 -37.94 14.84
CA SER A 201 21.44 -38.03 13.60
C SER A 201 21.37 -36.73 12.79
N LEU A 202 20.21 -36.07 12.72
CA LEU A 202 20.10 -34.81 12.00
C LEU A 202 20.83 -33.67 12.72
N ARG A 203 20.89 -33.65 14.06
CA ARG A 203 21.71 -32.69 14.81
C ARG A 203 23.19 -32.85 14.50
N GLU A 204 23.70 -34.08 14.46
CA GLU A 204 25.08 -34.36 14.11
C GLU A 204 25.40 -33.91 12.68
N VAL A 205 24.52 -34.21 11.71
CA VAL A 205 24.68 -33.76 10.33
C VAL A 205 24.62 -32.24 10.23
N ILE A 206 23.74 -31.56 10.98
CA ILE A 206 23.69 -30.10 10.98
C ILE A 206 24.96 -29.51 11.59
N ALA A 207 25.45 -30.07 12.70
CA ALA A 207 26.70 -29.63 13.32
C ALA A 207 27.89 -29.81 12.36
N GLU A 208 28.01 -30.98 11.71
CA GLU A 208 29.02 -31.25 10.66
C GLU A 208 28.93 -30.20 9.53
N GLY A 209 27.71 -29.90 9.08
CA GLY A 209 27.47 -28.90 8.03
C GLY A 209 27.84 -27.49 8.46
N VAL A 210 27.59 -27.09 9.70
CA VAL A 210 27.94 -25.76 10.23
C VAL A 210 29.45 -25.63 10.43
N GLU A 211 30.10 -26.63 11.03
CA GLU A 211 31.56 -26.67 11.20
C GLU A 211 32.30 -26.65 9.85
N SER A 212 31.72 -27.30 8.84
CA SER A 212 32.26 -27.33 7.47
C SER A 212 31.83 -26.13 6.62
N PHE A 213 31.08 -25.18 7.17
CA PHE A 213 30.53 -24.01 6.46
C PHE A 213 29.62 -24.34 5.24
N LEU A 214 28.96 -25.50 5.28
CA LEU A 214 27.96 -25.97 4.31
C LEU A 214 26.53 -25.59 4.71
N LEU A 215 26.35 -25.29 5.99
CA LEU A 215 25.13 -24.76 6.59
C LEU A 215 25.45 -23.48 7.37
N GLN A 216 24.45 -22.62 7.52
CA GLN A 216 24.50 -21.41 8.34
C GLN A 216 23.29 -21.39 9.27
N LEU A 217 23.47 -20.92 10.52
CA LEU A 217 22.39 -20.86 11.53
C LEU A 217 21.87 -19.44 11.81
N SER A 218 22.61 -18.41 11.43
CA SER A 218 22.23 -17.00 11.64
C SER A 218 22.01 -16.34 10.29
N PRO A 219 20.85 -15.69 10.00
CA PRO A 219 19.75 -15.43 10.93
C PRO A 219 18.88 -16.65 11.26
N HIS A 220 18.91 -17.69 10.43
CA HIS A 220 18.25 -18.97 10.63
C HIS A 220 18.98 -20.09 9.87
N LEU A 221 18.49 -21.33 9.95
CA LEU A 221 19.04 -22.46 9.19
C LEU A 221 18.97 -22.17 7.68
N LEU A 222 20.13 -22.15 7.05
CA LEU A 222 20.34 -21.90 5.63
C LEU A 222 21.25 -22.99 5.02
N LEU A 223 20.82 -23.53 3.89
CA LEU A 223 21.61 -24.47 3.09
C LEU A 223 22.49 -23.71 2.11
N LEU A 224 23.81 -23.85 2.24
CA LEU A 224 24.77 -23.16 1.37
C LEU A 224 25.26 -24.06 0.22
N ASP A 225 25.11 -25.38 0.35
CA ASP A 225 25.52 -26.36 -0.66
C ASP A 225 24.47 -27.46 -0.81
N SER A 226 23.87 -27.58 -2.01
CA SER A 226 22.84 -28.59 -2.27
C SER A 226 23.37 -30.02 -2.24
N SER A 227 24.63 -30.25 -2.66
CA SER A 227 25.24 -31.58 -2.67
C SER A 227 25.38 -32.15 -1.25
N PHE A 228 25.62 -31.29 -0.26
CA PHE A 228 25.62 -31.68 1.15
C PHE A 228 24.25 -32.22 1.58
N TYR A 229 23.17 -31.52 1.21
CA TYR A 229 21.82 -31.98 1.50
C TYR A 229 21.55 -33.34 0.85
N HIS A 230 21.85 -33.50 -0.44
CA HIS A 230 21.59 -34.74 -1.17
C HIS A 230 22.40 -35.94 -0.64
N THR A 231 23.62 -35.70 -0.18
CA THR A 231 24.55 -36.74 0.28
C THR A 231 24.31 -37.12 1.75
N LYS A 232 24.03 -36.16 2.63
CA LYS A 232 24.02 -36.34 4.09
C LYS A 232 22.63 -36.17 4.71
N MET A 233 21.89 -35.12 4.34
CA MET A 233 20.62 -34.78 5.02
C MET A 233 19.43 -35.58 4.47
N LYS A 234 19.30 -35.70 3.14
CA LYS A 234 18.14 -36.28 2.45
C LYS A 234 17.75 -37.65 3.02
N HIS A 235 18.72 -38.53 3.24
CA HIS A 235 18.46 -39.88 3.73
C HIS A 235 18.00 -39.89 5.21
N VAL A 236 18.48 -38.96 6.04
CA VAL A 236 18.04 -38.81 7.43
C VAL A 236 16.62 -38.25 7.48
N VAL A 237 16.33 -37.22 6.68
CA VAL A 237 14.99 -36.62 6.57
C VAL A 237 14.00 -37.65 6.00
N ALA A 238 14.39 -38.48 5.04
CA ALA A 238 13.52 -39.51 4.48
C ALA A 238 13.05 -40.52 5.56
N LYS A 239 13.91 -40.90 6.50
CA LYS A 239 13.55 -41.78 7.63
C LYS A 239 12.47 -41.18 8.55
N TRP A 240 12.43 -39.86 8.69
CA TRP A 240 11.36 -39.17 9.42
C TRP A 240 10.00 -39.31 8.73
N MET A 241 9.98 -39.30 7.39
CA MET A 241 8.77 -39.33 6.58
C MET A 241 8.13 -40.73 6.49
N VAL A 242 8.93 -41.79 6.61
CA VAL A 242 8.45 -43.18 6.45
C VAL A 242 7.31 -43.54 7.41
N PRO A 243 7.42 -43.34 8.74
CA PRO A 243 6.32 -43.67 9.66
C PRO A 243 5.02 -42.92 9.35
N TRP A 244 5.12 -41.67 8.90
CA TRP A 244 3.97 -40.85 8.54
C TRP A 244 3.22 -41.38 7.32
N LEU A 245 3.96 -41.88 6.32
CA LEU A 245 3.40 -42.55 5.14
C LEU A 245 2.79 -43.90 5.50
N MET A 246 3.48 -44.71 6.30
CA MET A 246 3.00 -46.04 6.69
C MET A 246 1.69 -45.98 7.49
N GLN A 247 1.53 -44.98 8.37
CA GLN A 247 0.30 -44.77 9.14
C GLN A 247 -0.93 -44.49 8.25
N ARG A 248 -0.73 -44.02 7.01
CA ARG A 248 -1.80 -43.65 6.07
C ARG A 248 -2.15 -44.73 5.07
N GLY A 249 -1.48 -45.88 5.15
CA GLY A 249 -1.67 -47.03 4.28
C GLY A 249 -0.66 -47.05 3.13
N MET A 250 0.11 -48.12 3.05
CA MET A 250 1.01 -48.46 1.94
C MET A 250 0.88 -49.96 1.69
N SER A 251 -0.23 -50.37 1.06
CA SER A 251 -0.62 -51.78 1.00
C SER A 251 0.42 -52.62 0.27
N GLY A 252 0.99 -53.62 0.96
CA GLY A 252 1.98 -54.55 0.39
C GLY A 252 3.40 -53.99 0.30
N TRP A 253 3.67 -52.80 0.85
CA TRP A 253 5.01 -52.20 0.90
C TRP A 253 5.56 -52.20 2.33
N THR A 254 6.85 -52.47 2.47
CA THR A 254 7.58 -52.36 3.74
C THR A 254 8.13 -50.94 3.95
N GLU A 255 8.54 -50.60 5.18
CA GLU A 255 9.23 -49.32 5.47
C GLU A 255 10.44 -49.11 4.57
N LYS A 256 11.16 -50.19 4.26
CA LYS A 256 12.31 -50.17 3.36
C LYS A 256 11.90 -49.89 1.92
N ASP A 257 10.84 -50.53 1.41
CA ASP A 257 10.35 -50.28 0.05
C ASP A 257 9.98 -48.80 -0.13
N VAL A 258 9.30 -48.20 0.86
CA VAL A 258 8.94 -46.78 0.85
C VAL A 258 10.18 -45.90 0.89
N LEU A 259 11.13 -46.18 1.80
CA LEU A 259 12.38 -45.42 1.92
C LEU A 259 13.20 -45.44 0.62
N ASP A 260 13.39 -46.62 0.03
CA ASP A 260 14.15 -46.81 -1.20
C ASP A 260 13.49 -46.04 -2.36
N HIS A 261 12.15 -46.04 -2.44
CA HIS A 261 11.41 -45.32 -3.47
C HIS A 261 11.50 -43.79 -3.34
N ILE A 262 11.34 -43.23 -2.13
CA ILE A 262 11.31 -41.77 -1.96
C ILE A 262 12.69 -41.11 -2.02
N VAL A 263 13.78 -41.89 -1.87
CA VAL A 263 15.17 -41.40 -1.89
C VAL A 263 15.85 -41.54 -3.27
N THR A 264 15.39 -42.51 -4.08
CA THR A 264 16.00 -42.86 -5.37
C THR A 264 15.42 -42.02 -6.50
N HIS A 265 16.28 -41.32 -7.24
CA HIS A 265 15.90 -40.58 -8.44
C HIS A 265 17.06 -40.54 -9.45
N PRO A 266 16.84 -40.78 -10.76
CA PRO A 266 15.60 -41.27 -11.35
C PRO A 266 15.29 -42.72 -10.90
N LEU A 267 14.01 -43.05 -10.80
CA LEU A 267 13.58 -44.40 -10.41
C LEU A 267 13.86 -45.40 -11.54
N PRO A 268 14.39 -46.61 -11.24
CA PRO A 268 14.50 -47.68 -12.22
C PRO A 268 13.12 -48.05 -12.79
N GLU A 269 13.04 -48.43 -14.08
CA GLU A 269 11.77 -48.77 -14.74
C GLU A 269 10.96 -49.82 -13.96
N ALA A 270 11.63 -50.83 -13.39
CA ALA A 270 11.00 -51.85 -12.56
C ALA A 270 10.36 -51.28 -11.27
N ALA A 271 10.99 -50.27 -10.65
CA ALA A 271 10.46 -49.60 -9.47
C ALA A 271 9.28 -48.68 -9.83
N VAL A 272 9.32 -48.04 -11.01
CA VAL A 272 8.19 -47.28 -11.55
C VAL A 272 6.99 -48.20 -11.80
N ALA A 273 7.21 -49.35 -12.45
CA ALA A 273 6.17 -50.33 -12.71
C ALA A 273 5.52 -50.85 -11.41
N ARG A 274 6.33 -51.20 -10.40
CA ARG A 274 5.83 -51.63 -9.07
C ARG A 274 5.06 -50.52 -8.36
N ALA A 275 5.46 -49.25 -8.50
CA ALA A 275 4.72 -48.13 -7.92
C ALA A 275 3.37 -47.90 -8.62
N LEU A 276 3.25 -48.20 -9.92
CA LEU A 276 1.99 -48.09 -10.66
C LEU A 276 0.93 -49.11 -10.22
N GLU A 277 1.31 -50.20 -9.53
CA GLU A 277 0.39 -51.19 -8.96
C GLU A 277 -0.32 -50.70 -7.69
N LEU A 278 0.22 -49.67 -7.03
CA LEU A 278 -0.39 -49.08 -5.84
C LEU A 278 -1.68 -48.33 -6.17
N PRO A 279 -2.60 -48.15 -5.20
CA PRO A 279 -3.71 -47.22 -5.32
C PRO A 279 -3.25 -45.83 -5.77
N VAL A 280 -4.05 -45.17 -6.62
CA VAL A 280 -3.71 -43.84 -7.18
C VAL A 280 -3.39 -42.81 -6.09
N VAL A 281 -4.04 -42.90 -4.93
CA VAL A 281 -3.80 -42.00 -3.79
C VAL A 281 -2.40 -42.21 -3.21
N ASP A 282 -1.97 -43.46 -3.05
CA ASP A 282 -0.65 -43.85 -2.52
C ASP A 282 0.47 -43.45 -3.49
N GLN A 283 0.24 -43.62 -4.79
CA GLN A 283 1.16 -43.10 -5.82
C GLN A 283 1.37 -41.60 -5.69
N LYS A 284 0.31 -40.83 -5.44
CA LYS A 284 0.40 -39.38 -5.26
C LYS A 284 1.13 -39.00 -3.97
N TYR A 285 0.96 -39.77 -2.87
CA TYR A 285 1.73 -39.56 -1.64
C TYR A 285 3.22 -39.77 -1.85
N LEU A 286 3.60 -40.87 -2.50
CA LEU A 286 5.00 -41.18 -2.79
C LEU A 286 5.64 -40.10 -3.67
N ARG A 287 4.96 -39.68 -4.75
CA ARG A 287 5.43 -38.61 -5.63
C ARG A 287 5.60 -37.30 -4.89
N LEU A 288 4.59 -36.86 -4.13
CA LEU A 288 4.67 -35.61 -3.37
C LEU A 288 5.83 -35.65 -2.36
N THR A 289 6.00 -36.76 -1.65
CA THR A 289 7.11 -36.93 -0.71
C THR A 289 8.46 -36.87 -1.41
N SER A 290 8.60 -37.57 -2.54
CA SER A 290 9.82 -37.55 -3.34
C SER A 290 10.14 -36.14 -3.86
N SER A 291 9.15 -35.41 -4.39
CA SER A 291 9.32 -34.01 -4.82
C SER A 291 9.79 -33.11 -3.67
N TRP A 292 9.25 -33.28 -2.47
CA TRP A 292 9.71 -32.56 -1.28
C TRP A 292 11.15 -32.88 -0.93
N LEU A 293 11.52 -34.16 -0.89
CA LEU A 293 12.85 -34.59 -0.51
C LEU A 293 13.92 -34.26 -1.55
N HIS A 294 13.60 -34.25 -2.84
CA HIS A 294 14.58 -34.03 -3.89
C HIS A 294 14.73 -32.56 -4.28
N ALA A 295 13.64 -31.79 -4.30
CA ALA A 295 13.70 -30.46 -4.90
C ALA A 295 13.15 -29.36 -3.96
N LEU A 296 11.96 -29.55 -3.39
CA LEU A 296 11.28 -28.44 -2.69
C LEU A 296 11.93 -28.08 -1.34
N LEU A 297 12.35 -29.08 -0.54
CA LEU A 297 13.00 -28.83 0.74
C LEU A 297 14.36 -28.13 0.62
N PRO A 298 15.34 -28.65 -0.16
CA PRO A 298 16.62 -27.97 -0.30
C PRO A 298 16.45 -26.55 -0.87
N HIS A 299 15.53 -26.37 -1.82
CA HIS A 299 15.21 -25.05 -2.36
C HIS A 299 14.67 -24.08 -1.30
N CYS A 300 13.75 -24.53 -0.44
CA CYS A 300 13.25 -23.69 0.66
C CYS A 300 14.36 -23.34 1.67
N LEU A 301 15.26 -24.29 1.97
CA LEU A 301 16.36 -24.07 2.92
C LEU A 301 17.48 -23.18 2.38
N GLN A 302 17.62 -23.05 1.06
CA GLN A 302 18.56 -22.10 0.46
C GLN A 302 18.08 -20.65 0.52
N LYS A 303 16.78 -20.42 0.81
CA LYS A 303 16.22 -19.07 0.83
C LYS A 303 16.34 -18.40 2.20
N ALA A 304 16.78 -17.15 2.20
CA ALA A 304 16.84 -16.30 3.38
C ALA A 304 15.52 -15.54 3.60
N ASN A 305 14.97 -15.67 4.80
CA ASN A 305 13.79 -14.94 5.26
C ASN A 305 14.09 -13.44 5.29
N ARG A 306 13.11 -12.63 4.91
CA ARG A 306 13.16 -11.17 4.74
C ARG A 306 14.16 -10.67 3.70
N VAL A 307 14.77 -11.56 2.92
CA VAL A 307 15.64 -11.23 1.78
C VAL A 307 15.05 -11.75 0.47
N GLN A 308 14.61 -13.02 0.46
CA GLN A 308 13.98 -13.65 -0.71
C GLN A 308 12.50 -13.95 -0.50
N PHE A 309 12.07 -14.18 0.74
CA PHE A 309 10.67 -14.43 1.10
C PHE A 309 10.35 -13.91 2.50
N GLY A 310 9.08 -13.73 2.87
CA GLY A 310 8.68 -13.33 4.22
C GLY A 310 7.20 -12.97 4.29
N LEU A 311 6.72 -12.52 5.45
CA LEU A 311 5.33 -12.03 5.61
C LEU A 311 5.24 -10.51 5.43
N LEU A 312 4.05 -10.02 5.08
CA LEU A 312 3.78 -8.59 5.17
C LEU A 312 3.58 -8.19 6.64
N THR A 313 4.29 -7.15 7.05
CA THR A 313 4.18 -6.53 8.38
C THR A 313 2.82 -5.83 8.55
N ALA A 314 2.44 -5.51 9.79
CA ALA A 314 1.20 -4.78 10.07
C ALA A 314 1.17 -3.41 9.37
N GLU A 315 2.29 -2.68 9.39
CA GLU A 315 2.41 -1.38 8.73
C GLU A 315 2.24 -1.49 7.20
N GLU A 316 2.81 -2.53 6.58
CA GLU A 316 2.66 -2.77 5.13
C GLU A 316 1.22 -3.10 4.75
N LEU A 317 0.51 -3.85 5.61
CA LEU A 317 -0.91 -4.15 5.42
C LEU A 317 -1.80 -2.91 5.56
N GLU A 318 -1.45 -1.99 6.46
CA GLU A 318 -2.18 -0.73 6.64
C GLU A 318 -1.99 0.24 5.46
N LYS A 319 -0.80 0.25 4.84
CA LYS A 319 -0.50 1.08 3.66
C LYS A 319 -1.35 0.70 2.45
N ASP A 320 -1.62 -0.60 2.27
CA ASP A 320 -2.49 -1.10 1.21
C ASP A 320 -3.55 -2.08 1.75
N PRO A 321 -4.68 -1.56 2.28
CA PRO A 321 -5.77 -2.40 2.77
C PRO A 321 -6.46 -3.19 1.65
N THR A 322 -6.15 -2.89 0.37
CA THR A 322 -6.69 -3.61 -0.76
C THR A 322 -5.87 -4.85 -1.13
N THR A 323 -4.69 -5.07 -0.56
CA THR A 323 -3.85 -6.25 -0.83
C THR A 323 -4.65 -7.56 -0.70
N ARG A 324 -4.39 -8.55 -1.58
CA ARG A 324 -5.12 -9.84 -1.61
C ARG A 324 -4.94 -10.63 -0.32
N LYS A 325 -6.01 -11.27 0.16
CA LYS A 325 -5.97 -12.12 1.36
C LYS A 325 -4.86 -13.18 1.34
N SER A 326 -4.55 -13.74 0.16
CA SER A 326 -3.41 -14.65 -0.05
C SER A 326 -2.09 -14.00 0.39
N ARG A 327 -1.73 -12.83 -0.17
CA ARG A 327 -0.55 -12.04 0.24
C ARG A 327 -0.58 -11.60 1.69
N GLN A 328 -1.77 -11.28 2.20
CA GLN A 328 -1.90 -10.84 3.58
C GLN A 328 -1.49 -11.96 4.56
N LYS A 329 -1.74 -13.23 4.23
CA LYS A 329 -1.59 -14.35 5.17
C LYS A 329 -0.55 -15.40 4.76
N MET A 330 0.03 -15.37 3.56
CA MET A 330 1.04 -16.32 3.09
C MET A 330 2.36 -15.62 2.75
N ALA A 331 3.44 -16.39 2.62
CA ALA A 331 4.75 -15.84 2.25
C ALA A 331 4.70 -15.17 0.86
N VAL A 332 5.33 -14.00 0.76
CA VAL A 332 5.49 -13.26 -0.48
C VAL A 332 6.98 -13.17 -0.87
N PRO A 333 7.32 -13.07 -2.17
CA PRO A 333 8.69 -12.85 -2.62
C PRO A 333 9.21 -11.48 -2.23
N PHE A 334 10.51 -11.38 -1.98
CA PHE A 334 11.22 -10.14 -1.63
C PHE A 334 12.19 -9.76 -2.74
N ARG A 335 12.30 -8.47 -3.02
CA ARG A 335 13.29 -7.95 -3.99
C ARG A 335 14.69 -7.79 -3.38
N GLY A 336 14.77 -7.93 -2.07
CA GLY A 336 15.95 -7.94 -1.25
C GLY A 336 15.55 -7.58 0.18
N LYS A 337 16.53 -7.19 0.98
CA LYS A 337 16.35 -7.00 2.42
C LYS A 337 15.14 -6.13 2.77
N ASP A 338 14.23 -6.69 3.55
CA ASP A 338 13.02 -6.06 4.12
C ASP A 338 12.14 -5.33 3.09
N THR A 339 12.27 -5.71 1.81
CA THR A 339 11.54 -5.07 0.71
C THR A 339 10.69 -6.12 0.00
N PRO A 340 9.43 -6.31 0.40
CA PRO A 340 8.54 -7.24 -0.30
C PRO A 340 8.33 -6.79 -1.75
N SER A 341 8.13 -7.77 -2.64
CA SER A 341 7.66 -7.50 -4.00
C SER A 341 6.33 -6.75 -3.98
N ASP A 342 6.07 -5.88 -4.95
CA ASP A 342 4.82 -5.08 -4.96
C ASP A 342 3.56 -5.93 -5.12
N ALA A 343 3.62 -6.93 -6.01
CA ALA A 343 2.45 -7.68 -6.47
C ALA A 343 2.73 -9.16 -6.79
N SER A 344 3.99 -9.63 -6.70
CA SER A 344 4.34 -11.04 -6.93
C SER A 344 3.85 -11.97 -5.83
N GLU A 345 3.40 -13.16 -6.20
CA GLU A 345 3.25 -14.33 -5.32
C GLU A 345 4.06 -15.49 -5.93
N PHE A 346 4.40 -16.50 -5.14
CA PHE A 346 5.07 -17.69 -5.66
C PHE A 346 4.14 -18.49 -6.57
N ALA A 347 4.63 -18.93 -7.74
CA ALA A 347 3.82 -19.67 -8.71
C ALA A 347 3.47 -21.09 -8.25
N HIS A 348 4.46 -21.77 -7.66
CA HIS A 348 4.35 -23.17 -7.31
C HIS A 348 3.71 -23.33 -5.92
N PRO A 349 2.55 -23.98 -5.79
CA PRO A 349 1.81 -24.03 -4.53
C PRO A 349 2.57 -24.70 -3.39
N ASP A 350 3.39 -25.73 -3.67
CA ASP A 350 4.16 -26.40 -2.63
C ASP A 350 5.34 -25.55 -2.14
N ILE A 351 5.91 -24.70 -3.00
CA ILE A 351 6.91 -23.69 -2.58
C ILE A 351 6.23 -22.65 -1.71
N THR A 352 5.04 -22.16 -2.10
CA THR A 352 4.23 -21.26 -1.28
C THR A 352 3.94 -21.85 0.09
N VAL A 353 3.60 -23.14 0.18
CA VAL A 353 3.39 -23.85 1.46
C VAL A 353 4.67 -23.86 2.29
N GLY A 354 5.80 -24.30 1.73
CA GLY A 354 7.07 -24.41 2.46
C GLY A 354 7.58 -23.07 2.98
N LEU A 355 7.62 -22.06 2.10
CA LEU A 355 8.04 -20.72 2.48
C LEU A 355 7.07 -20.05 3.45
N THR A 356 5.76 -20.33 3.37
CA THR A 356 4.79 -19.83 4.37
C THR A 356 5.04 -20.45 5.74
N ILE A 357 5.29 -21.76 5.82
CA ILE A 357 5.61 -22.43 7.08
C ILE A 357 6.87 -21.82 7.69
N LEU A 358 7.95 -21.69 6.90
CA LEU A 358 9.20 -21.08 7.35
C LEU A 358 9.01 -19.62 7.78
N ALA A 359 8.25 -18.82 7.02
CA ALA A 359 8.04 -17.41 7.34
C ALA A 359 7.33 -17.24 8.69
N TYR A 360 6.27 -18.00 8.98
CA TYR A 360 5.63 -17.98 10.30
C TYR A 360 6.51 -18.60 11.40
N GLN A 361 7.34 -19.58 11.08
CA GLN A 361 8.29 -20.14 12.05
C GLN A 361 9.33 -19.10 12.48
N TYR A 362 9.81 -18.28 11.55
CA TYR A 362 10.85 -17.27 11.81
C TYR A 362 10.29 -15.94 12.33
N GLU A 363 9.15 -15.47 11.80
CA GLU A 363 8.56 -14.17 12.14
C GLU A 363 7.48 -14.27 13.24
N GLY A 364 6.90 -15.46 13.44
CA GLY A 364 5.79 -15.71 14.35
C GLY A 364 4.43 -15.20 13.82
N LEU A 365 3.37 -15.57 14.53
CA LEU A 365 2.03 -15.02 14.30
C LEU A 365 2.02 -13.52 14.62
N ARG A 366 1.38 -12.71 13.75
CA ARG A 366 1.04 -11.32 14.08
C ARG A 366 -0.04 -11.31 15.15
N ARG A 367 -0.17 -10.19 15.88
CA ARG A 367 -1.14 -10.09 16.99
C ARG A 367 -2.57 -10.44 16.56
N ALA A 368 -3.03 -9.90 15.43
CA ALA A 368 -4.34 -10.23 14.87
C ALA A 368 -4.48 -11.72 14.48
N ASP A 369 -3.45 -12.33 13.87
CA ASP A 369 -3.48 -13.75 13.52
C ASP A 369 -3.55 -14.64 14.76
N PHE A 370 -2.85 -14.25 15.81
CA PHE A 370 -2.84 -14.93 17.09
C PHE A 370 -4.20 -14.85 17.80
N GLU A 371 -4.79 -13.66 17.85
CA GLU A 371 -6.11 -13.44 18.44
C GLU A 371 -7.20 -14.21 17.69
N ASP A 372 -7.15 -14.23 16.35
CA ASP A 372 -8.04 -15.06 15.52
C ASP A 372 -7.86 -16.56 15.84
N THR A 373 -6.62 -17.01 16.02
CA THR A 373 -6.28 -18.40 16.32
C THR A 373 -6.78 -18.83 17.70
N LEU A 374 -6.50 -18.04 18.74
CA LEU A 374 -6.99 -18.30 20.09
C LEU A 374 -8.50 -18.18 20.18
N GLY A 375 -9.11 -17.19 19.51
CA GLY A 375 -10.56 -17.02 19.46
C GLY A 375 -11.26 -18.23 18.86
N ARG A 376 -10.68 -18.85 17.83
CA ARG A 376 -11.17 -20.12 17.26
C ARG A 376 -11.01 -21.30 18.22
N LEU A 377 -9.86 -21.42 18.88
CA LEU A 377 -9.65 -22.49 19.87
C LEU A 377 -10.63 -22.34 21.04
N TYR A 378 -10.85 -21.12 21.51
CA TYR A 378 -11.81 -20.80 22.56
C TYR A 378 -13.26 -21.08 22.13
N SER A 379 -13.62 -20.76 20.89
CA SER A 379 -14.92 -21.12 20.33
C SER A 379 -15.13 -22.64 20.30
N THR A 380 -14.06 -23.40 19.98
CA THR A 380 -14.08 -24.87 20.04
C THR A 380 -14.27 -25.36 21.48
N PHE A 381 -13.51 -24.80 22.43
CA PHE A 381 -13.64 -25.09 23.85
C PHE A 381 -15.06 -24.87 24.40
N LEU A 382 -15.75 -23.81 23.96
CA LEU A 382 -17.14 -23.54 24.36
C LEU A 382 -18.13 -24.57 23.81
N SER A 383 -17.84 -25.15 22.64
CA SER A 383 -18.68 -26.19 22.03
C SER A 383 -18.47 -27.59 22.62
N GLU A 384 -17.33 -27.82 23.26
CA GLU A 384 -16.96 -29.09 23.87
C GLU A 384 -17.64 -29.26 25.24
N THR A 385 -18.13 -30.47 25.53
CA THR A 385 -18.78 -30.81 26.81
C THR A 385 -17.80 -31.50 27.77
N GLY A 386 -18.11 -31.48 29.07
CA GLY A 386 -17.28 -32.08 30.12
C GLY A 386 -16.47 -31.07 30.94
N VAL A 387 -15.62 -31.59 31.83
CA VAL A 387 -14.77 -30.81 32.74
C VAL A 387 -13.83 -29.91 31.93
N PRO A 388 -13.81 -28.58 32.17
CA PRO A 388 -13.03 -27.63 31.36
C PRO A 388 -11.57 -28.03 31.11
N GLN A 389 -10.88 -28.55 32.13
CA GLN A 389 -9.47 -28.96 32.03
C GLN A 389 -9.27 -30.20 31.14
N ASP A 390 -10.27 -31.08 31.07
CA ASP A 390 -10.17 -32.33 30.32
C ASP A 390 -10.57 -32.22 28.84
N ARG A 391 -11.16 -31.08 28.46
CA ARG A 391 -11.62 -30.81 27.11
C ARG A 391 -10.46 -30.87 26.11
N PRO A 392 -10.65 -31.45 24.91
CA PRO A 392 -9.62 -31.51 23.88
C PRO A 392 -8.98 -30.17 23.54
N ALA A 393 -9.76 -29.07 23.50
CA ALA A 393 -9.23 -27.73 23.27
C ALA A 393 -8.30 -27.25 24.40
N SER A 394 -8.64 -27.55 25.66
CA SER A 394 -7.79 -27.23 26.82
C SER A 394 -6.50 -28.07 26.82
N LYS A 395 -6.59 -29.37 26.53
CA LYS A 395 -5.40 -30.24 26.41
C LYS A 395 -4.48 -29.79 25.28
N LYS A 396 -5.05 -29.32 24.16
CA LYS A 396 -4.30 -28.75 23.05
C LYS A 396 -3.60 -27.45 23.43
N TYR A 397 -4.31 -26.53 24.09
CA TYR A 397 -3.74 -25.29 24.61
C TYR A 397 -2.61 -25.58 25.61
N GLU A 398 -2.83 -26.50 26.56
CA GLU A 398 -1.83 -26.93 27.52
C GLU A 398 -0.59 -27.52 26.84
N TYR A 399 -0.81 -28.36 25.82
CA TYR A 399 0.28 -28.90 25.03
C TYR A 399 1.08 -27.81 24.33
N TRP A 400 0.44 -26.75 23.79
CA TRP A 400 1.14 -25.62 23.19
C TRP A 400 1.99 -24.85 24.21
N VAL A 401 1.44 -24.58 25.39
CA VAL A 401 2.11 -23.89 26.49
C VAL A 401 3.32 -24.68 26.99
N ARG A 402 3.15 -26.00 27.19
CA ARG A 402 4.26 -26.91 27.55
C ARG A 402 5.33 -26.98 26.46
N SER A 403 4.92 -27.08 25.19
CA SER A 403 5.84 -27.10 24.05
C SER A 403 6.63 -25.79 23.91
N ALA A 404 6.09 -24.68 24.39
CA ALA A 404 6.77 -23.39 24.43
C ALA A 404 7.64 -23.20 25.69
N GLY A 405 7.77 -24.22 26.55
CA GLY A 405 8.60 -24.19 27.75
C GLY A 405 7.94 -23.55 28.97
N SER A 406 6.61 -23.40 28.99
CA SER A 406 5.86 -22.84 30.12
C SER A 406 4.80 -23.81 30.67
N HIS A 407 4.02 -23.38 31.66
CA HIS A 407 2.98 -24.18 32.30
C HIS A 407 1.71 -23.35 32.55
N ILE A 408 0.58 -24.04 32.71
CA ILE A 408 -0.68 -23.42 33.09
C ILE A 408 -0.73 -23.21 34.60
N ASN A 409 -1.07 -22.00 35.04
CA ASN A 409 -1.28 -21.69 36.45
C ASN A 409 -2.50 -22.44 36.99
N LYS A 410 -2.38 -23.02 38.19
CA LYS A 410 -3.53 -23.62 38.88
C LYS A 410 -4.53 -22.50 39.23
N PRO A 411 -5.85 -22.73 39.08
CA PRO A 411 -6.85 -21.77 39.52
C PRO A 411 -6.82 -21.75 41.06
N VAL A 412 -6.18 -20.74 41.63
CA VAL A 412 -6.22 -20.46 43.07
C VAL A 412 -6.73 -19.04 43.23
N GLU A 413 -7.78 -18.89 44.04
CA GLU A 413 -8.20 -17.60 44.58
C GLU A 413 -7.06 -17.05 45.43
N VAL A 414 -6.59 -15.84 45.15
CA VAL A 414 -6.19 -14.78 46.10
C VAL A 414 -5.20 -13.83 45.42
N ASP A 415 -5.44 -12.57 45.75
CA ASP A 415 -4.64 -11.36 45.68
C ASP A 415 -3.11 -11.52 45.75
N ASP A 416 -2.45 -10.46 45.27
CA ASP A 416 -1.04 -10.11 45.36
C ASP A 416 -0.13 -10.42 44.16
N GLU A 417 0.60 -9.36 43.82
CA GLU A 417 1.55 -9.13 42.75
C GLU A 417 2.82 -10.01 42.84
N GLN A 418 2.67 -11.32 42.98
CA GLN A 418 3.77 -12.27 42.79
C GLN A 418 3.71 -12.84 41.37
N GLU A 419 4.69 -12.45 40.54
CA GLU A 419 4.90 -12.95 39.18
C GLU A 419 5.08 -14.47 39.15
N THR A 420 3.98 -15.22 39.09
CA THR A 420 4.02 -16.65 38.78
C THR A 420 4.44 -16.81 37.31
N GLY A 421 5.46 -17.64 37.06
CA GLY A 421 6.05 -17.83 35.74
C GLY A 421 5.14 -18.45 34.66
N GLY A 422 3.96 -18.95 35.03
CA GLY A 422 3.01 -19.60 34.10
C GLY A 422 2.02 -18.65 33.41
N VAL A 423 1.11 -19.24 32.64
CA VAL A 423 0.03 -18.56 31.90
C VAL A 423 -1.34 -19.02 32.39
N VAL A 424 -2.37 -18.19 32.20
CA VAL A 424 -3.73 -18.53 32.65
C VAL A 424 -4.34 -19.66 31.80
N PRO A 425 -5.26 -20.46 32.38
CA PRO A 425 -6.01 -21.48 31.64
C PRO A 425 -6.87 -20.90 30.50
N LEU A 426 -7.15 -21.71 29.49
CA LEU A 426 -7.96 -21.31 28.31
C LEU A 426 -9.37 -20.80 28.68
N GLU A 427 -9.95 -21.30 29.78
CA GLU A 427 -11.30 -20.92 30.23
C GLU A 427 -11.42 -19.44 30.59
N LEU A 428 -10.31 -18.83 31.04
CA LEU A 428 -10.23 -17.43 31.45
C LEU A 428 -9.80 -16.50 30.30
N PHE A 429 -9.78 -16.97 29.04
CA PHE A 429 -9.32 -16.18 27.89
C PHE A 429 -9.98 -14.81 27.78
N LYS A 430 -11.30 -14.70 28.00
CA LYS A 430 -12.02 -13.41 27.95
C LYS A 430 -11.78 -12.49 29.16
N GLN A 431 -11.21 -13.03 30.24
CA GLN A 431 -10.94 -12.30 31.48
C GLN A 431 -9.45 -11.95 31.62
N MET A 432 -8.64 -12.25 30.60
CA MET A 432 -7.21 -11.90 30.58
C MET A 432 -7.03 -10.38 30.60
N THR A 433 -6.17 -9.89 31.49
CA THR A 433 -5.68 -8.52 31.43
C THR A 433 -4.76 -8.33 30.20
N GLN A 434 -4.53 -7.08 29.79
CA GLN A 434 -3.65 -6.77 28.66
C GLN A 434 -2.24 -7.37 28.86
N GLY A 435 -1.65 -7.24 30.05
CA GLY A 435 -0.34 -7.80 30.36
C GLY A 435 -0.30 -9.33 30.29
N GLN A 436 -1.36 -10.03 30.73
CA GLN A 436 -1.46 -11.49 30.59
C GLN A 436 -1.59 -11.92 29.11
N SER A 437 -2.36 -11.17 28.32
CA SER A 437 -2.49 -11.41 26.88
C SER A 437 -1.16 -11.20 26.14
N ASP A 438 -0.41 -10.16 26.52
CA ASP A 438 0.93 -9.88 25.96
C ASP A 438 1.94 -10.97 26.31
N LYS A 439 1.94 -11.46 27.56
CA LYS A 439 2.78 -12.60 27.98
C LYS A 439 2.44 -13.87 27.21
N LEU A 440 1.14 -14.16 27.03
CA LEU A 440 0.69 -15.32 26.28
C LEU A 440 1.03 -15.22 24.79
N TYR A 441 0.87 -14.04 24.20
CA TYR A 441 1.27 -13.76 22.82
C TYR A 441 2.77 -13.95 22.64
N ALA A 442 3.60 -13.38 23.51
CA ALA A 442 5.05 -13.52 23.46
C ALA A 442 5.48 -15.00 23.54
N LEU A 443 4.81 -15.80 24.38
CA LEU A 443 5.09 -17.23 24.53
C LEU A 443 4.69 -18.05 23.28
N LEU A 444 3.48 -17.83 22.75
CA LEU A 444 2.88 -18.72 21.76
C LEU A 444 3.03 -18.25 20.30
N ARG A 445 3.42 -17.00 20.04
CA ARG A 445 3.50 -16.48 18.66
C ARG A 445 4.44 -17.28 17.75
N CYS A 446 5.51 -17.86 18.30
CA CYS A 446 6.46 -18.71 17.56
C CYS A 446 6.27 -20.21 17.86
N CYS A 447 5.20 -20.60 18.56
CA CYS A 447 4.93 -21.99 18.86
C CYS A 447 4.47 -22.72 17.59
N LEU A 448 5.24 -23.72 17.14
CA LEU A 448 4.98 -24.47 15.91
C LEU A 448 3.55 -25.06 15.89
N HIS A 449 3.10 -25.62 17.01
CA HIS A 449 1.77 -26.24 17.07
C HIS A 449 0.64 -25.22 16.97
N CYS A 450 0.85 -24.01 17.48
CA CYS A 450 -0.08 -22.90 17.33
C CYS A 450 -0.11 -22.41 15.87
N ILE A 451 1.07 -22.22 15.26
CA ILE A 451 1.24 -21.86 13.85
C ILE A 451 0.61 -22.92 12.93
N ALA A 452 0.88 -24.20 13.17
CA ALA A 452 0.32 -25.30 12.39
C ALA A 452 -1.21 -25.32 12.47
N TYR A 453 -1.80 -25.12 13.65
CA TYR A 453 -3.25 -25.01 13.82
C TYR A 453 -3.85 -23.82 13.06
N TYR A 454 -3.15 -22.67 13.05
CA TYR A 454 -3.53 -21.50 12.27
C TYR A 454 -3.48 -21.78 10.76
N LEU A 455 -2.35 -22.29 10.27
CA LEU A 455 -2.13 -22.53 8.84
C LEU A 455 -3.05 -23.62 8.28
N GLU A 456 -3.16 -24.75 8.98
CA GLU A 456 -3.98 -25.89 8.58
C GLU A 456 -5.48 -25.61 8.72
N GLY A 457 -5.88 -24.84 9.74
CA GLY A 457 -7.28 -24.57 10.02
C GLY A 457 -7.85 -23.40 9.23
N GLN A 458 -7.06 -22.36 8.96
CA GLN A 458 -7.56 -21.06 8.47
C GLN A 458 -6.93 -20.66 7.13
N VAL A 459 -5.61 -20.76 7.01
CA VAL A 459 -4.89 -20.16 5.87
C VAL A 459 -4.97 -21.06 4.63
N PHE A 460 -4.38 -22.25 4.68
CA PHE A 460 -4.26 -23.11 3.49
C PHE A 460 -5.62 -23.57 2.92
N PRO A 461 -6.60 -24.04 3.72
CA PRO A 461 -7.88 -24.47 3.16
C PRO A 461 -8.66 -23.36 2.46
N THR A 462 -8.50 -22.12 2.93
CA THR A 462 -9.25 -20.96 2.43
C THR A 462 -8.56 -20.31 1.24
N LEU A 463 -7.23 -20.23 1.26
CA LEU A 463 -6.45 -19.36 0.37
C LEU A 463 -5.61 -20.13 -0.67
N LEU A 464 -5.27 -21.40 -0.43
CA LEU A 464 -4.41 -22.17 -1.32
C LEU A 464 -5.24 -22.80 -2.47
N ARG A 465 -5.55 -21.98 -3.47
CA ARG A 465 -6.29 -22.33 -4.69
C ARG A 465 -5.53 -21.84 -5.91
N TYR A 466 -5.76 -22.47 -7.05
CA TYR A 466 -5.13 -22.06 -8.31
C TYR A 466 -6.16 -21.87 -9.43
N TYR A 467 -5.77 -21.17 -10.48
CA TYR A 467 -6.56 -21.04 -11.69
C TYR A 467 -6.06 -22.02 -12.74
N PRO A 468 -6.93 -22.84 -13.36
CA PRO A 468 -6.52 -23.84 -14.34
C PRO A 468 -6.08 -23.24 -15.68
N SER A 469 -6.30 -21.94 -15.89
CA SER A 469 -5.92 -21.25 -17.11
C SER A 469 -5.38 -19.87 -16.80
N LYS A 470 -4.38 -19.44 -17.59
CA LYS A 470 -3.81 -18.10 -17.52
C LYS A 470 -3.46 -17.60 -18.93
N ILE A 471 -3.38 -16.29 -19.09
CA ILE A 471 -2.66 -15.66 -20.20
C ILE A 471 -1.41 -14.98 -19.64
N SER A 472 -0.30 -15.01 -20.36
CA SER A 472 0.99 -14.51 -19.90
C SER A 472 1.63 -13.55 -20.91
N ALA A 473 2.47 -12.65 -20.40
CA ALA A 473 3.39 -11.84 -21.17
C ALA A 473 4.77 -11.83 -20.48
N SER A 474 5.85 -11.84 -21.24
CA SER A 474 7.24 -11.98 -20.76
C SER A 474 8.10 -10.80 -21.23
N GLY A 475 9.42 -10.92 -21.11
CA GLY A 475 10.35 -9.99 -21.74
C GLY A 475 10.21 -9.92 -23.28
N GLN A 476 9.67 -10.97 -23.93
CA GLN A 476 9.50 -11.04 -25.39
C GLN A 476 8.61 -9.94 -25.97
N GLU A 477 7.58 -9.49 -25.24
CA GLU A 477 6.68 -8.43 -25.69
C GLU A 477 7.40 -7.08 -25.87
N LEU A 478 8.48 -6.85 -25.11
CA LEU A 478 9.32 -5.65 -25.20
C LEU A 478 10.56 -5.86 -26.07
N GLY A 479 11.26 -6.97 -25.87
CA GLY A 479 12.52 -7.26 -26.56
C GLY A 479 12.34 -7.89 -27.95
N GLY A 480 11.24 -8.60 -28.17
CA GLY A 480 10.87 -9.16 -29.48
C GLY A 480 10.21 -8.11 -30.40
N SER A 481 9.88 -8.52 -31.62
CA SER A 481 9.28 -7.66 -32.64
C SER A 481 7.75 -7.54 -32.57
N MET A 482 7.10 -8.16 -31.57
CA MET A 482 5.64 -8.26 -31.49
C MET A 482 4.97 -6.90 -31.30
N LEU A 483 5.40 -6.11 -30.30
CA LEU A 483 4.81 -4.80 -30.00
C LEU A 483 5.59 -3.62 -30.57
N PHE A 484 6.91 -3.72 -30.71
CA PHE A 484 7.75 -2.64 -31.21
C PHE A 484 8.72 -3.15 -32.27
N GLN A 485 8.69 -2.59 -33.48
CA GLN A 485 9.66 -2.94 -34.53
C GLN A 485 11.04 -2.30 -34.32
N HIS A 486 11.08 -1.11 -33.71
CA HIS A 486 12.29 -0.34 -33.42
C HIS A 486 12.58 -0.32 -31.92
N ARG A 487 13.68 -0.96 -31.52
CA ARG A 487 14.06 -1.19 -30.13
C ARG A 487 15.49 -0.73 -29.89
N ILE A 488 15.66 0.15 -28.91
CA ILE A 488 16.97 0.64 -28.47
C ILE A 488 17.07 0.35 -26.98
N GLY A 489 18.21 -0.17 -26.54
CA GLY A 489 18.42 -0.51 -25.14
C GLY A 489 19.76 -0.06 -24.59
N PHE A 490 19.82 0.15 -23.28
CA PHE A 490 21.05 0.34 -22.51
C PHE A 490 21.12 -0.69 -21.38
N SER A 491 22.33 -1.16 -21.11
CA SER A 491 22.61 -1.99 -19.94
C SER A 491 23.91 -1.52 -19.28
N GLY A 492 23.92 -1.53 -17.95
CA GLY A 492 25.15 -1.34 -17.17
C GLY A 492 26.08 -2.55 -17.15
N THR A 493 25.57 -3.72 -17.52
CA THR A 493 26.29 -5.00 -17.42
C THR A 493 26.20 -5.79 -18.71
N PRO A 494 27.19 -6.64 -18.99
CA PRO A 494 27.07 -7.55 -20.11
C PRO A 494 25.93 -8.51 -19.83
N ASN A 495 24.98 -8.59 -20.75
CA ASN A 495 24.05 -9.70 -20.79
C ASN A 495 23.89 -10.08 -22.27
N LEU A 496 24.21 -11.33 -22.59
CA LEU A 496 24.04 -11.90 -23.92
C LEU A 496 22.65 -12.54 -24.08
N LEU A 497 21.94 -12.77 -22.98
CA LEU A 497 20.59 -13.36 -22.94
C LEU A 497 19.55 -12.30 -23.31
N VAL A 498 19.41 -12.08 -24.61
CA VAL A 498 18.43 -11.16 -25.18
C VAL A 498 17.58 -11.87 -26.23
N PRO A 499 16.31 -11.46 -26.41
CA PRO A 499 15.46 -12.02 -27.46
C PRO A 499 16.09 -11.94 -28.86
N GLN A 500 15.76 -12.91 -29.70
CA GLN A 500 16.26 -12.98 -31.07
C GLN A 500 15.90 -11.72 -31.88
N GLY A 501 16.87 -11.21 -32.65
CA GLY A 501 16.72 -9.97 -33.42
C GLY A 501 17.05 -8.68 -32.63
N LEU A 502 17.46 -8.81 -31.37
CA LEU A 502 18.26 -7.81 -30.65
C LEU A 502 19.72 -8.25 -30.63
N SER A 503 20.64 -7.29 -30.71
CA SER A 503 22.07 -7.54 -30.54
C SER A 503 22.62 -6.60 -29.48
N CYS A 504 23.43 -7.12 -28.57
CA CYS A 504 24.18 -6.32 -27.63
C CYS A 504 25.51 -5.91 -28.26
N ARG A 505 25.82 -4.61 -28.23
CA ARG A 505 27.13 -4.06 -28.58
C ARG A 505 27.87 -3.68 -27.32
N PHE A 506 29.01 -4.33 -27.16
CA PHE A 506 29.94 -4.09 -26.06
C PHE A 506 30.75 -2.83 -26.35
N GLU A 507 31.03 -2.07 -25.29
CA GLU A 507 32.02 -1.01 -25.33
C GLU A 507 33.40 -1.62 -25.09
N ASP A 508 34.32 -1.45 -26.04
CA ASP A 508 35.65 -2.06 -25.99
C ASP A 508 36.38 -1.66 -24.70
N GLY A 509 36.91 -2.65 -23.99
CA GLY A 509 37.68 -2.45 -22.76
C GLY A 509 36.87 -2.10 -21.50
N CYS A 510 35.57 -1.81 -21.58
CA CYS A 510 34.74 -1.43 -20.43
C CYS A 510 34.72 -2.51 -19.33
N GLN A 511 34.51 -3.77 -19.70
CA GLN A 511 34.54 -4.88 -18.72
C GLN A 511 35.93 -5.13 -18.17
N ALA A 512 36.96 -5.07 -19.03
CA ALA A 512 38.34 -5.24 -18.61
C ALA A 512 38.73 -4.17 -17.59
N GLN A 513 38.28 -2.93 -17.77
CA GLN A 513 38.49 -1.84 -16.81
C GLN A 513 37.78 -2.09 -15.48
N ILE A 514 36.51 -2.51 -15.49
CA ILE A 514 35.76 -2.84 -14.26
C ILE A 514 36.47 -3.98 -13.52
N LEU A 515 36.79 -5.07 -14.23
CA LEU A 515 37.48 -6.22 -13.65
C LEU A 515 38.84 -5.80 -13.11
N GLN A 516 39.66 -5.10 -13.89
CA GLN A 516 40.98 -4.61 -13.46
C GLN A 516 40.88 -3.70 -12.23
N THR A 517 39.87 -2.83 -12.15
CA THR A 517 39.68 -1.94 -11.00
C THR A 517 39.32 -2.75 -9.76
N LEU A 518 38.42 -3.73 -9.90
CA LEU A 518 37.89 -4.51 -8.77
C LEU A 518 38.79 -5.68 -8.34
N THR A 519 39.79 -6.05 -9.14
CA THR A 519 40.77 -7.10 -8.78
C THR A 519 42.11 -6.54 -8.31
N ARG A 520 42.30 -5.22 -8.36
CA ARG A 520 43.53 -4.56 -7.94
C ARG A 520 43.63 -4.43 -6.42
N PRO A 521 44.66 -5.01 -5.76
CA PRO A 521 44.79 -4.96 -4.30
C PRO A 521 45.02 -3.56 -3.73
N ASP A 522 45.49 -2.60 -4.53
CA ASP A 522 45.65 -1.20 -4.11
C ASP A 522 44.32 -0.43 -4.07
N ILE A 523 43.28 -0.96 -4.71
CA ILE A 523 41.93 -0.36 -4.77
C ILE A 523 40.96 -1.15 -3.89
N VAL A 524 41.08 -2.48 -3.90
CA VAL A 524 40.21 -3.42 -3.19
C VAL A 524 41.01 -4.21 -2.17
N ALA A 525 40.80 -3.89 -0.90
CA ALA A 525 41.25 -4.69 0.23
C ALA A 525 40.22 -5.77 0.57
N VAL A 526 40.63 -6.83 1.26
CA VAL A 526 39.74 -7.90 1.72
C VAL A 526 39.96 -8.12 3.21
N THR A 527 38.87 -8.11 3.98
CA THR A 527 38.84 -8.36 5.41
C THR A 527 37.96 -9.56 5.71
N PHE A 528 38.47 -10.51 6.49
CA PHE A 528 37.72 -11.68 6.93
C PHE A 528 37.12 -11.46 8.31
N MET A 529 35.86 -11.83 8.48
CA MET A 529 35.26 -11.87 9.81
C MET A 529 35.64 -13.15 10.55
N GLU A 530 35.55 -13.11 11.88
CA GLU A 530 35.69 -14.28 12.74
C GLU A 530 34.47 -15.21 12.64
N SER A 531 34.62 -16.44 13.15
CA SER A 531 33.59 -17.51 13.07
C SER A 531 32.27 -17.16 13.75
N ASP A 532 32.30 -16.29 14.76
CA ASP A 532 31.18 -15.86 15.60
C ASP A 532 30.62 -14.49 15.18
N TRP A 533 30.80 -14.11 13.92
CA TRP A 533 30.37 -12.81 13.42
C TRP A 533 28.88 -12.53 13.66
N THR A 534 28.57 -11.26 13.92
CA THR A 534 27.19 -10.77 14.11
C THR A 534 26.97 -9.52 13.26
N VAL A 535 25.69 -9.15 13.08
CA VAL A 535 25.33 -7.88 12.43
C VAL A 535 25.99 -6.69 13.13
N ASP A 536 25.99 -6.68 14.47
CA ASP A 536 26.66 -5.63 15.24
C ASP A 536 28.18 -5.64 15.05
N GLY A 537 28.79 -6.82 14.90
CA GLY A 537 30.19 -6.97 14.53
C GLY A 537 30.55 -6.33 13.18
N ILE A 538 29.67 -6.45 12.18
CA ILE A 538 29.83 -5.78 10.88
C ILE A 538 29.82 -4.25 11.06
N LEU A 539 28.84 -3.73 11.80
CA LEU A 539 28.69 -2.28 12.03
C LEU A 539 29.90 -1.71 12.80
N ARG A 540 30.36 -2.41 13.85
CA ARG A 540 31.55 -2.03 14.60
C ARG A 540 32.78 -1.99 13.71
N MET A 541 33.01 -3.02 12.90
CA MET A 541 34.16 -3.05 11.99
C MET A 541 34.17 -1.84 11.06
N ALA A 542 33.03 -1.51 10.44
CA ALA A 542 32.92 -0.34 9.57
C ALA A 542 33.18 0.99 10.31
N ALA A 543 32.81 1.09 11.60
CA ALA A 543 33.01 2.29 12.41
C ALA A 543 34.46 2.49 12.89
N HIS A 544 35.25 1.42 13.07
CA HIS A 544 36.59 1.47 13.66
C HIS A 544 37.73 1.74 12.66
N MET A 545 37.43 2.08 11.41
CA MET A 545 38.45 2.35 10.36
C MET A 545 39.04 3.79 10.44
N ASP A 546 39.30 4.31 11.64
CA ASP A 546 39.95 5.61 11.93
C ASP A 546 39.43 6.82 11.12
N GLY A 547 38.11 6.90 10.89
CA GLY A 547 37.50 8.01 10.14
C GLY A 547 37.80 8.03 8.63
N LYS A 548 38.44 6.98 8.08
CA LYS A 548 38.69 6.84 6.63
C LYS A 548 37.49 6.28 5.88
N CYS A 549 36.73 5.40 6.53
CA CYS A 549 35.53 4.80 5.97
C CYS A 549 34.33 5.76 6.06
N HIS A 550 33.77 6.16 4.93
CA HIS A 550 32.58 7.04 4.89
C HIS A 550 31.34 6.32 4.39
N ALA A 551 31.43 5.05 3.99
CA ALA A 551 30.30 4.32 3.49
C ALA A 551 30.33 2.83 3.85
N LEU A 552 29.16 2.29 4.17
CA LEU A 552 28.90 0.86 4.30
C LEU A 552 27.87 0.47 3.24
N VAL A 553 28.26 -0.42 2.34
CA VAL A 553 27.44 -0.94 1.24
C VAL A 553 27.10 -2.39 1.52
N ASP A 554 25.86 -2.61 1.97
CA ASP A 554 25.34 -3.95 2.26
C ASP A 554 24.83 -4.63 0.99
N THR A 555 25.76 -4.97 0.09
CA THR A 555 25.43 -5.71 -1.14
C THR A 555 25.13 -7.19 -0.90
N GLY A 556 25.63 -7.75 0.19
CA GLY A 556 25.46 -9.16 0.56
C GLY A 556 24.19 -9.44 1.34
N ALA A 557 23.40 -8.39 1.66
CA ALA A 557 22.25 -8.45 2.55
C ALA A 557 22.57 -9.14 3.89
N LEU A 558 23.76 -8.87 4.45
CA LEU A 558 24.22 -9.49 5.69
C LEU A 558 23.63 -8.81 6.92
N ILE A 559 23.25 -7.54 6.82
CA ILE A 559 22.72 -6.74 7.93
C ILE A 559 21.22 -6.99 8.01
N THR A 560 20.75 -8.17 8.40
CA THR A 560 19.31 -8.46 8.53
C THR A 560 18.73 -8.05 9.88
N GLY A 561 17.41 -7.85 9.98
CA GLY A 561 16.72 -7.59 11.24
C GLY A 561 16.80 -6.14 11.77
N LEU A 562 17.41 -5.22 11.02
CA LEU A 562 17.44 -3.79 11.32
C LEU A 562 16.97 -3.00 10.10
N SER A 563 16.02 -2.07 10.28
CA SER A 563 15.64 -1.11 9.25
C SER A 563 16.81 -0.17 8.91
N ASN A 564 16.80 0.45 7.72
CA ASN A 564 17.85 1.39 7.32
C ASN A 564 18.03 2.55 8.30
N LYS A 565 16.93 2.99 8.96
CA LYS A 565 16.96 4.01 9.99
C LYS A 565 17.62 3.51 11.27
N GLU A 566 17.35 2.28 11.69
CA GLU A 566 17.97 1.66 12.87
C GLU A 566 19.46 1.40 12.63
N VAL A 567 19.85 0.96 11.42
CA VAL A 567 21.26 0.88 11.03
C VAL A 567 21.91 2.27 11.11
N ALA A 568 21.26 3.31 10.61
CA ALA A 568 21.76 4.68 10.74
C ALA A 568 21.93 5.12 12.20
N ALA A 569 20.96 4.80 13.07
CA ALA A 569 21.04 5.12 14.49
C ALA A 569 22.17 4.37 15.19
N ARG A 570 22.29 3.06 14.97
CA ARG A 570 23.37 2.23 15.52
C ARG A 570 24.75 2.64 15.01
N MET A 571 24.88 2.94 13.72
CA MET A 571 26.13 3.48 13.19
C MET A 571 26.49 4.81 13.84
N LEU A 572 25.52 5.69 14.09
CA LEU A 572 25.78 6.96 14.75
C LEU A 572 26.27 6.78 16.19
N GLU A 573 25.78 5.77 16.92
CA GLU A 573 26.29 5.38 18.25
C GLU A 573 27.74 4.89 18.20
N LEU A 574 28.09 4.11 17.17
CA LEU A 574 29.42 3.49 17.03
C LEU A 574 30.48 4.41 16.42
N LEU A 575 30.08 5.34 15.55
CA LEU A 575 30.98 6.26 14.85
C LEU A 575 31.47 7.36 15.80
N SER A 576 32.78 7.66 15.72
CA SER A 576 33.38 8.75 16.51
C SER A 576 32.76 10.12 16.18
N PRO A 577 32.38 10.91 17.21
CA PRO A 577 31.85 12.26 17.02
C PRO A 577 32.89 13.24 16.44
N ASP A 578 34.19 12.94 16.54
CA ASP A 578 35.26 13.80 16.00
C ASP A 578 35.27 13.81 14.47
N HIS A 579 34.78 12.73 13.86
CA HIS A 579 34.76 12.54 12.40
C HIS A 579 33.36 12.68 11.79
N PHE A 580 32.32 12.19 12.47
CA PHE A 580 30.97 12.08 11.89
C PHE A 580 29.88 12.73 12.73
N ASP A 581 29.17 13.67 12.09
CA ASP A 581 28.06 14.42 12.68
C ASP A 581 26.70 13.82 12.31
N ALA A 582 26.64 12.96 11.28
CA ALA A 582 25.40 12.37 10.79
C ALA A 582 25.60 11.10 9.95
N VAL A 583 24.54 10.29 9.86
CA VAL A 583 24.48 9.13 8.94
C VAL A 583 23.39 9.35 7.88
N VAL A 584 23.74 9.16 6.62
CA VAL A 584 22.85 9.19 5.45
C VAL A 584 22.35 7.78 5.19
N TYR A 585 21.07 7.64 4.90
CA TYR A 585 20.44 6.37 4.55
C TYR A 585 19.27 6.60 3.58
N LEU A 586 18.74 5.54 2.98
CA LEU A 586 17.53 5.61 2.15
C LEU A 586 16.30 5.25 2.97
N GLY A 587 15.31 6.16 2.97
CA GLY A 587 14.02 5.97 3.61
C GLY A 587 13.08 5.05 2.81
N ALA A 588 11.96 4.67 3.42
CA ALA A 588 10.99 3.72 2.87
C ALA A 588 10.31 4.13 1.54
N GLU A 589 10.45 5.39 1.11
CA GLU A 589 9.94 5.90 -0.16
C GLU A 589 11.07 6.20 -1.17
N ASP A 590 12.19 5.49 -1.09
CA ASP A 590 13.41 5.73 -1.88
C ASP A 590 13.95 7.17 -1.77
N THR A 591 13.69 7.81 -0.63
CA THR A 591 14.11 9.19 -0.33
C THR A 591 15.46 9.20 0.36
N LYS A 592 16.34 10.13 -0.04
CA LYS A 592 17.64 10.32 0.61
C LYS A 592 17.42 11.02 1.95
N MET A 593 17.64 10.32 3.05
CA MET A 593 17.47 10.81 4.40
C MET A 593 18.83 10.96 5.10
N ILE A 594 18.89 11.84 6.08
CA ILE A 594 20.06 12.02 6.94
C ILE A 594 19.60 12.11 8.39
N LEU A 595 20.29 11.39 9.28
CA LEU A 595 20.09 11.37 10.72
C LEU A 595 21.24 12.12 11.40
N PRO A 596 21.03 13.39 11.83
CA PRO A 596 22.04 14.18 12.53
C PRO A 596 22.17 13.77 14.00
N ARG A 597 23.41 13.72 14.51
CA ARG A 597 23.72 13.46 15.91
C ARG A 597 23.13 14.51 16.85
N ALA A 598 23.21 15.78 16.46
CA ALA A 598 22.77 16.90 17.29
C ALA A 598 21.26 16.92 17.55
N THR A 599 20.44 16.45 16.59
CA THR A 599 18.98 16.51 16.69
C THR A 599 18.33 15.16 16.99
N GLY A 600 18.97 14.04 16.63
CA GLY A 600 18.39 12.70 16.71
C GLY A 600 17.16 12.50 15.80
N ARG A 601 16.87 13.45 14.92
CA ARG A 601 15.67 13.45 14.05
C ARG A 601 16.08 13.42 12.58
N ALA A 602 15.62 12.41 11.86
CA ALA A 602 15.89 12.27 10.43
C ALA A 602 15.21 13.37 9.60
N MET A 603 15.89 13.84 8.55
CA MET A 603 15.38 14.84 7.60
C MET A 603 15.83 14.53 6.16
N PRO A 604 15.22 15.12 5.12
CA PRO A 604 15.68 14.97 3.75
C PRO A 604 17.12 15.48 3.57
N LEU A 605 17.95 14.72 2.86
CA LEU A 605 19.36 15.04 2.61
C LEU A 605 19.54 16.41 1.91
N SER A 606 18.58 16.79 1.05
CA SER A 606 18.57 18.08 0.34
C SER A 606 18.40 19.29 1.26
N GLU A 607 17.87 19.09 2.46
CA GLU A 607 17.63 20.14 3.45
C GLU A 607 18.77 20.24 4.48
N SER A 608 19.75 19.33 4.41
CA SER A 608 20.86 19.30 5.37
C SER A 608 22.07 20.13 4.92
N GLY A 609 22.55 20.99 5.82
CA GLY A 609 23.76 21.79 5.66
C GLY A 609 25.07 21.09 6.05
N ILE A 610 25.04 19.84 6.52
CA ILE A 610 26.26 19.13 7.01
C ILE A 610 27.23 18.90 5.81
N PRO A 611 28.54 19.10 5.89
CA PRO A 611 29.42 18.82 4.75
C PRO A 611 29.60 17.30 4.51
N ARG A 612 29.92 16.89 3.26
CA ARG A 612 30.08 15.45 2.90
C ARG A 612 31.14 14.73 3.71
N GLN A 613 32.19 15.44 4.11
CA GLN A 613 33.31 14.93 4.90
C GLN A 613 32.93 14.61 6.35
N ARG A 614 31.77 15.09 6.84
CA ARG A 614 31.28 14.85 8.20
C ARG A 614 30.06 13.94 8.23
N ARG A 615 29.83 13.20 7.15
CA ARG A 615 28.69 12.29 6.97
C ARG A 615 29.21 10.88 6.69
N PHE A 616 28.57 9.89 7.29
CA PHE A 616 28.71 8.48 6.91
C PHE A 616 27.49 8.07 6.09
N THR A 617 27.63 7.17 5.12
CA THR A 617 26.51 6.72 4.27
C THR A 617 26.28 5.22 4.39
N PHE A 618 25.05 4.83 4.71
CA PHE A 618 24.61 3.45 4.60
C PHE A 618 23.88 3.24 3.25
N PHE A 619 24.37 2.31 2.46
CA PHE A 619 23.79 1.86 1.20
C PHE A 619 23.26 0.44 1.39
N ASP A 620 21.97 0.24 1.16
CA ASP A 620 21.38 -1.09 1.04
C ASP A 620 21.20 -1.47 -0.43
N GLN A 621 21.19 -2.77 -0.75
CA GLN A 621 21.21 -3.20 -2.15
C GLN A 621 19.97 -2.75 -2.94
N VAL A 622 18.78 -2.82 -2.34
CA VAL A 622 17.50 -2.65 -3.07
C VAL A 622 17.20 -1.18 -3.37
N HIS A 623 17.18 -0.32 -2.35
CA HIS A 623 16.74 1.07 -2.49
C HIS A 623 17.79 1.95 -3.19
N THR A 624 19.05 1.50 -3.29
CA THR A 624 20.11 2.31 -3.91
C THR A 624 20.10 2.28 -5.43
N THR A 625 19.35 1.39 -6.09
CA THR A 625 19.32 1.27 -7.56
C THR A 625 18.94 2.59 -8.24
N GLY A 626 19.85 3.11 -9.08
CA GLY A 626 19.71 4.41 -9.74
C GLY A 626 19.83 5.65 -8.85
N MET A 627 20.09 5.49 -7.55
CA MET A 627 20.35 6.58 -6.62
C MET A 627 21.85 6.87 -6.53
N ASP A 628 22.18 8.16 -6.55
CA ASP A 628 23.55 8.66 -6.39
C ASP A 628 23.68 9.49 -5.11
N ILE A 629 24.56 9.07 -4.20
CA ILE A 629 24.90 9.79 -2.98
C ILE A 629 26.40 10.11 -3.05
N PRO A 630 26.77 11.35 -3.42
CA PRO A 630 28.15 11.72 -3.62
C PRO A 630 28.97 11.59 -2.33
N GLN A 631 30.10 10.90 -2.43
CA GLN A 631 31.06 10.71 -1.34
C GLN A 631 32.22 11.72 -1.44
N PRO A 632 33.03 11.90 -0.37
CA PRO A 632 34.29 12.64 -0.44
C PRO A 632 35.23 12.09 -1.51
N PHE A 633 36.13 12.92 -2.04
CA PHE A 633 37.05 12.51 -3.12
C PHE A 633 38.04 11.42 -2.68
N ILE A 634 38.55 11.53 -1.45
CA ILE A 634 39.44 10.53 -0.84
C ILE A 634 38.67 9.86 0.30
N THR A 635 38.29 8.60 0.12
CA THR A 635 37.57 7.84 1.14
C THR A 635 37.64 6.34 0.86
N GLU A 636 37.44 5.57 1.91
CA GLU A 636 37.21 4.13 1.84
C GLU A 636 35.72 3.81 2.03
N ALA A 637 35.28 2.68 1.50
CA ALA A 637 33.96 2.11 1.78
C ALA A 637 34.06 0.63 2.12
N VAL A 638 33.25 0.15 3.06
CA VAL A 638 33.10 -1.28 3.33
C VAL A 638 32.00 -1.83 2.43
N VAL A 639 32.26 -2.94 1.76
CA VAL A 639 31.28 -3.65 0.91
C VAL A 639 31.15 -5.08 1.41
N THR A 640 29.94 -5.52 1.74
CA THR A 640 29.69 -6.88 2.24
C THR A 640 29.51 -7.88 1.10
N LEU A 641 30.02 -9.10 1.25
CA LEU A 641 29.84 -10.17 0.26
C LEU A 641 28.88 -11.25 0.76
N GLY A 642 27.87 -11.59 -0.04
CA GLY A 642 26.87 -12.64 0.24
C GLY A 642 27.03 -13.86 -0.67
N ALA A 643 26.59 -15.04 -0.20
CA ALA A 643 26.80 -16.33 -0.88
C ALA A 643 26.17 -16.43 -2.28
N SER A 644 25.03 -15.77 -2.51
CA SER A 644 24.29 -15.81 -3.77
C SER A 644 24.56 -14.63 -4.69
N MET A 645 25.57 -13.79 -4.37
CA MET A 645 25.89 -12.63 -5.19
C MET A 645 26.53 -13.03 -6.53
N THR A 646 26.31 -12.21 -7.55
CA THR A 646 27.02 -12.24 -8.83
C THR A 646 28.10 -11.17 -8.91
N PHE A 647 28.98 -11.28 -9.92
CA PHE A 647 29.98 -10.23 -10.18
C PHE A 647 29.31 -8.88 -10.47
N ARG A 648 28.13 -8.93 -11.08
CA ARG A 648 27.30 -7.76 -11.32
C ARG A 648 26.86 -7.08 -10.03
N ASP A 649 26.37 -7.84 -9.05
CA ASP A 649 25.90 -7.27 -7.77
C ASP A 649 27.05 -6.59 -7.03
N PHE A 650 28.21 -7.25 -7.01
CA PHE A 650 29.43 -6.68 -6.45
C PHE A 650 29.85 -5.40 -7.19
N ALA A 651 29.91 -5.43 -8.53
CA ALA A 651 30.32 -4.27 -9.30
C ALA A 651 29.32 -3.10 -9.14
N GLN A 652 28.00 -3.36 -9.12
CA GLN A 652 27.00 -2.31 -8.88
C GLN A 652 27.11 -1.70 -7.48
N GLY A 653 27.38 -2.52 -6.47
CA GLY A 653 27.68 -2.09 -5.10
C GLY A 653 28.95 -1.24 -5.00
N ALA A 654 30.04 -1.74 -5.58
CA ALA A 654 31.32 -1.06 -5.58
C ALA A 654 31.26 0.31 -6.27
N TYR A 655 30.63 0.39 -7.44
CA TYR A 655 30.48 1.63 -8.20
C TYR A 655 29.42 2.60 -7.64
N ARG A 656 28.87 2.35 -6.43
CA ARG A 656 28.28 3.42 -5.60
C ARG A 656 29.34 4.44 -5.18
N MET A 657 30.57 3.96 -5.01
CA MET A 657 31.78 4.78 -4.91
C MET A 657 32.18 5.23 -6.31
N ARG A 658 31.54 6.30 -6.81
CA ARG A 658 31.74 6.82 -8.18
C ARG A 658 33.19 7.18 -8.53
N GLY A 659 34.04 7.41 -7.53
CA GLY A 659 35.48 7.69 -7.66
C GLY A 659 36.39 6.50 -7.34
N ILE A 660 35.88 5.27 -7.37
CA ILE A 660 36.71 4.07 -7.13
C ILE A 660 37.91 4.03 -8.08
N GLY A 661 39.11 3.82 -7.52
CA GLY A 661 40.38 3.88 -8.27
C GLY A 661 40.85 5.29 -8.63
N GLN A 662 40.10 6.33 -8.24
CA GLN A 662 40.42 7.75 -8.40
C GLN A 662 40.30 8.48 -7.06
N GLY A 663 41.03 7.99 -6.06
CA GLY A 663 41.00 8.51 -4.68
C GLY A 663 40.07 7.75 -3.74
N GLN A 664 39.09 7.01 -4.26
CA GLN A 664 38.24 6.14 -3.44
C GLN A 664 38.66 4.67 -3.54
N THR A 665 38.58 3.96 -2.43
CA THR A 665 38.93 2.53 -2.30
C THR A 665 37.81 1.75 -1.61
N ILE A 666 37.88 0.42 -1.67
CA ILE A 666 36.90 -0.47 -1.06
C ILE A 666 37.59 -1.51 -0.19
N ASN A 667 36.98 -1.83 0.94
CA ASN A 667 37.28 -3.01 1.75
C ASN A 667 36.14 -4.01 1.64
N LEU A 668 36.42 -5.16 1.03
CA LEU A 668 35.48 -6.27 0.93
C LEU A 668 35.44 -7.05 2.23
N LEU A 669 34.27 -7.07 2.87
CA LEU A 669 34.04 -7.86 4.07
C LEU A 669 33.50 -9.25 3.68
N ILE A 670 34.25 -10.29 4.04
CA ILE A 670 33.93 -11.69 3.74
C ILE A 670 33.73 -12.46 5.03
N VAL A 671 32.53 -13.04 5.19
CA VAL A 671 32.22 -13.96 6.29
C VAL A 671 32.86 -15.34 6.05
N PRO A 672 33.20 -16.10 7.12
CA PRO A 672 33.85 -17.41 7.01
C PRO A 672 33.15 -18.39 6.06
N GLN A 673 31.81 -18.36 6.04
CA GLN A 673 31.00 -19.18 5.16
C GLN A 673 31.30 -18.89 3.69
N VAL A 674 31.25 -17.61 3.30
CA VAL A 674 31.54 -17.18 1.93
C VAL A 674 33.00 -17.45 1.56
N LYS A 675 33.93 -17.29 2.50
CA LYS A 675 35.34 -17.66 2.30
C LYS A 675 35.48 -19.14 1.94
N SER A 676 34.83 -20.04 2.70
CA SER A 676 34.83 -21.48 2.43
C SER A 676 34.23 -21.81 1.07
N LEU A 677 33.10 -21.18 0.73
CA LEU A 677 32.45 -21.33 -0.58
C LEU A 677 33.38 -20.95 -1.74
N ILE A 678 34.07 -19.79 -1.65
CA ILE A 678 35.02 -19.33 -2.68
C ILE A 678 36.13 -20.37 -2.91
N LEU A 679 36.76 -20.83 -1.82
CA LEU A 679 37.86 -21.81 -1.91
C LEU A 679 37.40 -23.12 -2.56
N ARG A 680 36.19 -23.58 -2.23
CA ARG A 680 35.64 -24.83 -2.74
C ARG A 680 35.25 -24.76 -4.21
N GLU A 681 34.54 -23.72 -4.62
CA GLU A 681 34.04 -23.61 -6.00
C GLU A 681 35.18 -23.37 -7.00
N LEU A 682 36.18 -22.56 -6.63
CA LEU A 682 37.39 -22.41 -7.44
C LEU A 682 38.19 -23.73 -7.52
N GLY A 683 38.04 -24.64 -6.56
CA GLY A 683 38.70 -25.94 -6.50
C GLY A 683 38.22 -27.00 -7.50
N LYS A 684 37.02 -26.89 -8.08
CA LYS A 684 36.41 -27.88 -9.01
C LYS A 684 36.85 -27.59 -10.46
N PRO A 685 37.21 -28.57 -11.35
CA PRO A 685 37.34 -30.03 -11.24
C PRO A 685 38.83 -30.49 -11.25
N GLY A 686 39.74 -29.73 -10.62
CA GLY A 686 41.16 -30.07 -10.52
C GLY A 686 41.53 -30.57 -9.11
N PRO A 687 42.76 -31.05 -8.88
CA PRO A 687 43.23 -31.25 -7.50
C PRO A 687 43.12 -29.90 -6.82
N ALA A 688 42.43 -29.89 -5.67
CA ALA A 688 42.04 -28.71 -4.89
C ALA A 688 42.89 -27.49 -5.22
N ILE A 689 42.26 -26.37 -5.58
CA ILE A 689 42.96 -25.10 -5.50
C ILE A 689 43.32 -24.91 -4.03
N ALA A 690 44.55 -25.30 -3.69
CA ALA A 690 45.13 -25.06 -2.38
C ALA A 690 45.05 -23.56 -2.09
N LEU A 691 44.89 -23.19 -0.82
CA LEU A 691 44.94 -21.81 -0.35
C LEU A 691 46.07 -21.04 -1.05
N ASP A 692 47.22 -21.69 -1.24
CA ASP A 692 48.41 -21.25 -1.99
C ASP A 692 48.11 -20.66 -3.38
N LYS A 693 47.19 -21.23 -4.15
CA LYS A 693 46.81 -20.73 -5.49
C LYS A 693 45.90 -19.50 -5.41
N VAL A 694 45.02 -19.43 -4.41
CA VAL A 694 44.19 -18.23 -4.16
C VAL A 694 45.06 -17.09 -3.63
N GLU A 695 46.00 -17.38 -2.75
CA GLU A 695 46.99 -16.42 -2.26
C GLU A 695 47.91 -15.93 -3.39
N ALA A 696 48.35 -16.83 -4.28
CA ALA A 696 49.14 -16.45 -5.47
C ALA A 696 48.36 -15.57 -6.47
N MET A 697 47.05 -15.79 -6.60
CA MET A 697 46.16 -15.00 -7.45
C MET A 697 45.76 -13.66 -6.80
N GLY A 698 45.74 -13.60 -5.47
CA GLY A 698 45.20 -12.49 -4.69
C GLY A 698 43.70 -12.61 -4.47
N TRP A 699 43.26 -12.27 -3.24
CA TRP A 699 41.86 -12.38 -2.83
C TRP A 699 40.86 -11.59 -3.69
N PRO A 700 41.13 -10.35 -4.12
CA PRO A 700 40.19 -9.63 -5.01
C PRO A 700 39.92 -10.37 -6.33
N ALA A 701 40.95 -10.96 -6.93
CA ALA A 701 40.81 -11.75 -8.16
C ALA A 701 40.08 -13.08 -7.91
N ALA A 702 40.35 -13.75 -6.78
CA ALA A 702 39.63 -14.96 -6.39
C ALA A 702 38.12 -14.71 -6.20
N VAL A 703 37.77 -13.64 -5.49
CA VAL A 703 36.37 -13.22 -5.29
C VAL A 703 35.70 -12.94 -6.63
N ALA A 704 36.36 -12.18 -7.51
CA ALA A 704 35.81 -11.91 -8.84
C ALA A 704 35.58 -13.21 -9.64
N GLY A 705 36.53 -14.14 -9.62
CA GLY A 705 36.40 -15.44 -10.30
C GLY A 705 35.22 -16.27 -9.80
N TRP A 706 35.05 -16.37 -8.47
CA TRP A 706 33.91 -17.07 -7.87
C TRP A 706 32.58 -16.41 -8.23
N LEU A 707 32.50 -15.09 -8.14
CA LEU A 707 31.31 -14.32 -8.51
C LEU A 707 30.92 -14.46 -9.99
N TYR A 708 31.90 -14.69 -10.87
CA TYR A 708 31.66 -15.02 -12.28
C TYR A 708 31.11 -16.44 -12.46
N ILE A 709 31.59 -17.42 -11.68
CA ILE A 709 31.03 -18.78 -11.68
C ILE A 709 29.55 -18.76 -11.27
N ASN A 710 29.21 -17.99 -10.22
CA ASN A 710 27.82 -17.79 -9.80
C ASN A 710 26.98 -17.18 -10.94
N ASN A 711 27.52 -16.20 -11.66
CA ASN A 711 26.82 -15.57 -12.78
C ASN A 711 26.54 -16.58 -13.92
N ILE A 712 27.49 -17.47 -14.23
CA ILE A 712 27.30 -18.51 -15.25
C ILE A 712 26.13 -19.44 -14.90
N GLY A 713 26.05 -19.89 -13.64
CA GLY A 713 24.95 -20.76 -13.18
C GLY A 713 23.58 -20.09 -13.32
N LEU A 714 23.46 -18.83 -12.92
CA LEU A 714 22.21 -18.05 -13.07
C LEU A 714 21.87 -17.78 -14.54
N GLU A 715 22.85 -17.46 -15.38
CA GLU A 715 22.64 -17.23 -16.81
C GLU A 715 22.15 -18.51 -17.52
N MET A 716 22.58 -19.70 -17.10
CA MET A 716 22.11 -20.97 -17.65
C MET A 716 20.61 -21.19 -17.40
N MET A 717 20.12 -20.93 -16.18
CA MET A 717 18.68 -21.02 -15.88
C MET A 717 17.86 -20.00 -16.66
N GLN A 718 18.37 -18.77 -16.77
CA GLN A 718 17.75 -17.72 -17.58
C GLN A 718 17.72 -18.10 -19.07
N PHE A 719 18.78 -18.71 -19.58
CA PHE A 719 18.88 -19.17 -20.96
C PHE A 719 17.76 -20.16 -21.30
N ASN A 720 17.57 -21.20 -20.48
CA ASN A 720 16.55 -22.21 -20.70
C ASN A 720 15.13 -21.58 -20.79
N GLN A 721 14.82 -20.65 -19.89
CA GLN A 721 13.52 -19.96 -19.89
C GLN A 721 13.39 -19.04 -21.12
N LEU A 722 14.46 -18.35 -21.49
CA LEU A 722 14.47 -17.48 -22.67
C LEU A 722 14.25 -18.28 -23.96
N GLN A 723 14.80 -19.48 -24.07
CA GLN A 723 14.58 -20.36 -25.23
C GLN A 723 13.11 -20.78 -25.34
N LEU A 724 12.50 -21.23 -24.23
CA LEU A 724 11.08 -21.57 -24.19
C LEU A 724 10.19 -20.36 -24.57
N GLN A 725 10.49 -19.19 -23.99
CA GLN A 725 9.78 -17.94 -24.30
C GLN A 725 9.98 -17.51 -25.77
N SER A 726 11.19 -17.70 -26.32
CA SER A 726 11.50 -17.37 -27.71
C SER A 726 10.75 -18.29 -28.68
N ALA A 727 10.68 -19.59 -28.39
CA ALA A 727 9.90 -20.54 -29.17
C ALA A 727 8.41 -20.17 -29.15
N ASN A 728 7.85 -19.94 -27.96
CA ASN A 728 6.47 -19.47 -27.78
C ASN A 728 6.19 -18.18 -28.55
N ASN A 729 7.15 -17.26 -28.59
CA ASN A 729 7.02 -15.98 -29.27
C ASN A 729 6.89 -16.12 -30.80
N VAL A 730 7.44 -17.16 -31.44
CA VAL A 730 7.33 -17.38 -32.89
C VAL A 730 5.85 -17.46 -33.31
N TRP A 731 5.10 -18.41 -32.75
CA TRP A 731 3.69 -18.56 -33.10
C TRP A 731 2.80 -17.49 -32.45
N ARG A 732 3.15 -16.98 -31.25
CA ARG A 732 2.43 -15.85 -30.63
C ARG A 732 2.52 -14.58 -31.47
N HIS A 733 3.65 -14.30 -32.11
CA HIS A 733 3.82 -13.14 -32.98
C HIS A 733 2.84 -13.16 -34.15
N ASN A 734 2.76 -14.30 -34.84
CA ASN A 734 1.88 -14.50 -35.99
C ASN A 734 0.40 -14.47 -35.55
N ALA A 735 0.07 -15.13 -34.44
CA ALA A 735 -1.27 -15.07 -33.84
C ALA A 735 -1.68 -13.64 -33.44
N PHE A 736 -0.81 -12.89 -32.77
CA PHE A 736 -1.06 -11.49 -32.37
C PHE A 736 -1.33 -10.60 -33.58
N THR A 737 -0.56 -10.77 -34.65
CA THR A 737 -0.72 -10.03 -35.91
C THR A 737 -2.12 -10.21 -36.47
N ARG A 738 -2.60 -11.45 -36.48
CA ARG A 738 -3.95 -11.80 -36.93
C ARG A 738 -5.01 -11.17 -36.03
N VAL A 739 -4.88 -11.31 -34.71
CA VAL A 739 -5.82 -10.72 -33.73
C VAL A 739 -5.93 -9.20 -33.89
N LEU A 740 -4.79 -8.53 -34.04
CA LEU A 740 -4.72 -7.08 -34.20
C LEU A 740 -5.39 -6.61 -35.50
N GLN A 741 -5.09 -7.29 -36.62
CA GLN A 741 -5.70 -6.98 -37.92
C GLN A 741 -7.22 -7.18 -37.88
N SER A 742 -7.69 -8.34 -37.40
CA SER A 742 -9.12 -8.66 -37.30
C SER A 742 -9.90 -7.76 -36.34
N THR A 743 -9.24 -7.03 -35.44
CA THR A 743 -9.91 -6.03 -34.58
C THR A 743 -10.00 -4.66 -35.26
N LEU A 744 -9.03 -4.33 -36.12
CA LEU A 744 -9.01 -3.07 -36.88
C LEU A 744 -9.90 -3.12 -38.12
N THR A 745 -10.02 -4.29 -38.75
CA THR A 745 -10.91 -4.53 -39.89
C THR A 745 -12.06 -5.46 -39.48
N PRO A 746 -13.32 -5.11 -39.75
CA PRO A 746 -14.45 -5.94 -39.32
C PRO A 746 -14.42 -7.30 -40.04
N VAL A 747 -14.39 -8.37 -39.24
CA VAL A 747 -14.48 -9.76 -39.69
C VAL A 747 -15.86 -10.01 -40.32
N ARG A 748 -15.91 -10.61 -41.51
CA ARG A 748 -17.16 -10.74 -42.31
C ARG A 748 -17.65 -12.18 -42.45
N THR A 749 -16.78 -13.18 -42.29
CA THR A 749 -17.11 -14.61 -42.49
C THR A 749 -16.97 -15.42 -41.20
N ASP A 750 -17.72 -16.52 -41.08
CA ASP A 750 -17.61 -17.42 -39.92
C ASP A 750 -16.27 -18.17 -39.88
N THR A 751 -15.65 -18.39 -41.04
CA THR A 751 -14.29 -18.95 -41.18
C THR A 751 -13.23 -18.04 -40.56
N GLU A 752 -13.33 -16.73 -40.79
CA GLU A 752 -12.43 -15.74 -40.18
C GLU A 752 -12.66 -15.62 -38.66
N LYS A 753 -13.91 -15.72 -38.18
CA LYS A 753 -14.20 -15.75 -36.74
C LYS A 753 -13.59 -16.99 -36.07
N ALA A 754 -13.76 -18.17 -36.68
CA ALA A 754 -13.18 -19.41 -36.16
C ALA A 754 -11.64 -19.33 -36.10
N ALA A 755 -11.02 -18.70 -37.08
CA ALA A 755 -9.58 -18.51 -37.10
C ALA A 755 -9.09 -17.46 -36.08
N LEU A 756 -9.87 -16.41 -35.83
CA LEU A 756 -9.61 -15.46 -34.74
C LEU A 756 -9.65 -16.17 -33.38
N VAL A 757 -10.64 -17.04 -33.14
CA VAL A 757 -10.72 -17.83 -31.90
C VAL A 757 -9.49 -18.71 -31.71
N ARG A 758 -9.01 -19.37 -32.78
CA ARG A 758 -7.75 -20.14 -32.72
C ARG A 758 -6.54 -19.26 -32.42
N ALA A 759 -6.44 -18.07 -33.02
CA ALA A 759 -5.34 -17.13 -32.75
C ALA A 759 -5.36 -16.61 -31.31
N VAL A 760 -6.54 -16.40 -30.72
CA VAL A 760 -6.67 -15.99 -29.31
C VAL A 760 -6.28 -17.14 -28.36
N ARG A 761 -6.59 -18.39 -28.70
CA ARG A 761 -6.22 -19.57 -27.90
C ARG A 761 -4.71 -19.76 -27.76
N VAL A 762 -3.90 -19.24 -28.68
CA VAL A 762 -2.43 -19.27 -28.61
C VAL A 762 -1.87 -18.60 -27.34
N PHE A 763 -2.59 -17.61 -26.81
CA PHE A 763 -2.20 -16.91 -25.58
C PHE A 763 -2.68 -17.59 -24.30
N GLN A 764 -3.49 -18.65 -24.42
CA GLN A 764 -4.04 -19.39 -23.29
C GLN A 764 -3.10 -20.52 -22.88
N GLU A 765 -2.68 -20.51 -21.63
CA GLU A 765 -1.89 -21.57 -21.02
C GLU A 765 -2.74 -22.35 -20.02
N THR A 766 -2.58 -23.67 -20.00
CA THR A 766 -3.20 -24.53 -19.00
C THR A 766 -2.25 -24.73 -17.84
N VAL A 767 -2.72 -24.45 -16.62
CA VAL A 767 -1.97 -24.66 -15.39
C VAL A 767 -2.56 -25.87 -14.66
N SER A 768 -1.71 -26.80 -14.26
CA SER A 768 -2.13 -27.99 -13.53
C SER A 768 -1.08 -28.35 -12.48
N PHE A 769 -1.53 -28.53 -11.24
CA PHE A 769 -0.71 -29.04 -10.13
C PHE A 769 -1.15 -30.45 -9.72
N SER A 770 -1.72 -31.20 -10.68
CA SER A 770 -2.17 -32.57 -10.47
C SER A 770 -0.97 -33.51 -10.34
N LEU A 771 -0.96 -34.30 -9.28
CA LEU A 771 0.11 -35.28 -9.00
C LEU A 771 -0.03 -36.56 -9.86
N SER A 772 -1.07 -36.66 -10.68
CA SER A 772 -1.37 -37.85 -11.50
C SER A 772 -0.50 -37.98 -12.76
N LYS A 773 -0.04 -36.87 -13.34
CA LYS A 773 0.88 -36.88 -14.50
C LYS A 773 2.29 -36.59 -14.01
N ALA A 774 3.28 -37.37 -14.47
CA ALA A 774 4.67 -36.96 -14.33
C ALA A 774 4.85 -35.66 -15.15
N PRO A 775 5.49 -34.62 -14.60
CA PRO A 775 5.86 -33.47 -15.42
C PRO A 775 6.74 -33.97 -16.58
N SER A 776 6.55 -33.39 -17.77
CA SER A 776 7.48 -33.60 -18.88
C SER A 776 8.78 -32.87 -18.53
N GLU A 777 9.78 -33.58 -18.02
CA GLU A 777 11.11 -33.06 -17.64
C GLU A 777 12.02 -32.82 -18.85
N ASP A 778 11.43 -32.45 -19.99
CA ASP A 778 12.18 -32.18 -21.22
C ASP A 778 11.60 -30.93 -21.89
N LEU A 779 12.34 -29.82 -21.80
CA LEU A 779 12.02 -28.57 -22.49
C LEU A 779 11.89 -28.76 -24.00
N THR A 780 12.67 -29.64 -24.62
CA THR A 780 12.62 -29.85 -26.07
C THR A 780 11.32 -30.53 -26.48
N ALA A 781 10.86 -31.53 -25.72
CA ALA A 781 9.56 -32.17 -25.93
C ALA A 781 8.40 -31.18 -25.74
N THR A 782 8.53 -30.27 -24.77
CA THR A 782 7.54 -29.20 -24.52
C THR A 782 7.41 -28.25 -25.72
N ILE A 783 8.55 -27.86 -26.31
CA ILE A 783 8.57 -27.01 -27.51
C ILE A 783 7.98 -27.76 -28.71
N GLU A 784 8.35 -29.03 -28.92
CA GLU A 784 7.83 -29.86 -30.02
C GLU A 784 6.31 -30.07 -29.92
N GLU A 785 5.77 -30.29 -28.72
CA GLU A 785 4.32 -30.36 -28.49
C GLU A 785 3.64 -29.00 -28.78
N GLY A 786 4.28 -27.90 -28.39
CA GLY A 786 3.84 -26.54 -28.72
C GLY A 786 3.79 -26.27 -30.22
N MET A 787 4.79 -26.77 -30.96
CA MET A 787 4.85 -26.67 -32.43
C MET A 787 3.72 -27.45 -33.10
N ALA A 788 3.47 -28.68 -32.64
CA ALA A 788 2.39 -29.52 -33.15
C ALA A 788 0.99 -28.90 -32.90
N LYS A 789 0.80 -28.26 -31.73
CA LYS A 789 -0.46 -27.57 -31.39
C LYS A 789 -0.70 -26.29 -32.21
N ASN A 790 0.36 -25.61 -32.67
CA ASN A 790 0.29 -24.26 -33.23
C ASN A 790 0.77 -24.16 -34.69
N THR A 791 0.76 -25.25 -35.46
CA THR A 791 1.28 -25.31 -36.84
C THR A 791 0.69 -24.25 -37.78
N GLU A 792 -0.59 -23.85 -37.62
CA GLU A 792 -1.22 -22.76 -38.40
C GLU A 792 -0.47 -21.41 -38.29
N PHE A 793 0.25 -21.19 -37.19
CA PHE A 793 0.93 -19.94 -36.87
C PHE A 793 2.45 -20.02 -37.03
N ILE A 794 2.98 -21.12 -37.55
CA ILE A 794 4.39 -21.26 -37.94
C ILE A 794 4.40 -21.03 -39.46
N GLN A 795 4.77 -19.83 -39.89
CA GLN A 795 4.55 -19.40 -41.27
C GLN A 795 5.88 -19.10 -41.98
N GLY A 796 6.38 -20.10 -42.70
CA GLY A 796 7.52 -19.97 -43.60
C GLY A 796 8.82 -20.56 -43.06
N GLU A 797 9.79 -20.69 -43.97
CA GLU A 797 11.08 -21.35 -43.71
C GLU A 797 11.89 -20.65 -42.60
N SER A 798 11.71 -19.34 -42.42
CA SER A 798 12.38 -18.58 -41.36
C SER A 798 11.93 -18.98 -39.96
N ASP A 799 10.63 -19.27 -39.75
CA ASP A 799 10.11 -19.64 -38.43
C ASP A 799 10.60 -21.05 -38.02
N GLU A 800 10.60 -21.98 -38.99
CA GLU A 800 11.11 -23.34 -38.79
C GLU A 800 12.61 -23.36 -38.51
N GLN A 801 13.40 -22.54 -39.20
CA GLN A 801 14.84 -22.40 -38.96
C GLN A 801 15.13 -21.87 -37.55
N VAL A 802 14.33 -20.91 -37.06
CA VAL A 802 14.46 -20.39 -35.68
C VAL A 802 14.18 -21.50 -34.67
N LEU A 803 13.05 -22.19 -34.79
CA LEU A 803 12.65 -23.25 -33.87
C LEU A 803 13.64 -24.42 -33.87
N GLY A 804 14.11 -24.83 -35.05
CA GLY A 804 15.14 -25.87 -35.19
C GLY A 804 16.47 -25.48 -34.54
N SER A 805 16.87 -24.21 -34.63
CA SER A 805 18.07 -23.69 -33.97
C SER A 805 17.93 -23.72 -32.45
N ILE A 806 16.77 -23.32 -31.91
CA ILE A 806 16.49 -23.34 -30.47
C ILE A 806 16.57 -24.77 -29.92
N ILE A 807 15.91 -25.74 -30.57
CA ILE A 807 15.92 -27.15 -30.15
C ILE A 807 17.34 -27.72 -30.21
N LYS A 808 18.10 -27.40 -31.26
CA LYS A 808 19.49 -27.84 -31.40
C LYS A 808 20.38 -27.32 -30.26
N GLU A 809 20.23 -26.04 -29.90
CA GLU A 809 21.01 -25.42 -28.83
C GLU A 809 20.70 -26.04 -27.46
N LEU A 810 19.41 -26.26 -27.15
CA LEU A 810 19.00 -26.94 -25.91
C LEU A 810 19.53 -28.37 -25.82
N ARG A 811 19.51 -29.13 -26.93
CA ARG A 811 20.10 -30.49 -26.98
C ARG A 811 21.60 -30.46 -26.74
N LEU A 812 22.32 -29.56 -27.41
CA LEU A 812 23.76 -29.40 -27.23
C LEU A 812 24.11 -29.04 -25.78
N GLN A 813 23.35 -28.14 -25.17
CA GLN A 813 23.56 -27.73 -23.79
C GLN A 813 23.35 -28.89 -22.81
N ARG A 814 22.30 -29.70 -23.01
CA ARG A 814 22.05 -30.92 -22.23
C ARG A 814 23.20 -31.94 -22.35
N GLU A 815 23.77 -32.09 -23.54
CA GLU A 815 24.94 -32.95 -23.77
C GLU A 815 26.19 -32.44 -23.05
N LEU A 816 26.43 -31.13 -23.09
CA LEU A 816 27.62 -30.51 -22.48
C LEU A 816 27.60 -30.53 -20.94
N GLN A 817 26.44 -30.42 -20.32
CA GLN A 817 26.30 -30.31 -18.86
C GLN A 817 26.06 -31.66 -18.15
N GLY A 818 25.72 -32.69 -18.92
CA GLY A 818 25.22 -33.96 -18.40
C GLY A 818 23.74 -33.88 -18.03
N GLY A 819 22.99 -34.91 -18.38
CA GLY A 819 21.53 -34.90 -18.32
C GLY A 819 20.93 -34.63 -16.93
N ALA A 820 21.60 -35.06 -15.85
CA ALA A 820 21.10 -34.88 -14.48
C ALA A 820 21.18 -33.42 -14.00
N LEU A 821 22.29 -32.74 -14.28
CA LEU A 821 22.54 -31.36 -13.85
C LEU A 821 21.63 -30.38 -14.61
N PHE A 822 21.36 -30.68 -15.89
CA PHE A 822 20.38 -29.96 -16.69
C PHE A 822 18.95 -30.11 -16.15
N GLN A 823 18.57 -31.31 -15.71
CA GLN A 823 17.26 -31.56 -15.08
C GLN A 823 17.08 -30.85 -13.74
N GLU A 824 18.12 -30.82 -12.90
CA GLU A 824 18.10 -30.07 -11.63
C GLU A 824 17.84 -28.58 -11.90
N GLN A 825 18.51 -27.98 -12.90
CA GLN A 825 18.30 -26.59 -13.29
C GLN A 825 16.89 -26.32 -13.86
N GLU A 826 16.31 -27.25 -14.61
CA GLU A 826 14.91 -27.13 -15.08
C GLU A 826 13.91 -27.14 -13.91
N GLN A 827 14.14 -27.98 -12.89
CA GLN A 827 13.30 -28.03 -11.70
C GLN A 827 13.42 -26.75 -10.87
N GLU A 828 14.64 -26.24 -10.66
CA GLU A 828 14.88 -24.97 -9.98
C GLU A 828 14.19 -23.81 -10.71
N GLN A 829 14.29 -23.74 -12.04
CA GLN A 829 13.61 -22.74 -12.86
C GLN A 829 12.09 -22.71 -12.63
N GLN A 830 11.42 -23.87 -12.54
CA GLN A 830 9.97 -23.94 -12.31
C GLN A 830 9.59 -23.44 -10.91
N GLN A 831 10.48 -23.61 -9.93
CA GLN A 831 10.26 -23.19 -8.55
C GLN A 831 10.53 -21.70 -8.34
N GLU A 832 11.46 -21.12 -9.11
CA GLU A 832 11.80 -19.70 -9.08
C GLU A 832 10.81 -18.79 -9.80
N GLN A 833 9.83 -19.35 -10.53
CA GLN A 833 8.82 -18.54 -11.19
C GLN A 833 7.96 -17.78 -10.18
N GLU A 834 7.94 -16.45 -10.34
CA GLU A 834 7.03 -15.56 -9.62
C GLU A 834 5.81 -15.23 -10.50
N LEU A 835 4.62 -15.30 -9.91
CA LEU A 835 3.41 -14.80 -10.53
C LEU A 835 3.16 -13.37 -10.07
N GLN A 836 3.42 -12.41 -10.93
CA GLN A 836 2.85 -11.07 -10.77
C GLN A 836 1.39 -11.10 -11.19
N GLU A 837 0.51 -11.42 -10.26
CA GLU A 837 -0.92 -11.33 -10.49
C GLU A 837 -1.43 -9.97 -10.04
N VAL A 838 -1.75 -9.12 -11.01
CA VAL A 838 -2.41 -7.86 -10.70
C VAL A 838 -3.82 -8.17 -10.21
N GLN A 839 -4.13 -7.64 -9.02
CA GLN A 839 -5.42 -7.72 -8.39
C GLN A 839 -6.54 -7.40 -9.39
N VAL A 840 -7.56 -8.26 -9.51
CA VAL A 840 -8.86 -7.78 -9.96
C VAL A 840 -9.41 -7.00 -8.77
N VAL A 841 -9.10 -5.72 -8.71
CA VAL A 841 -9.90 -4.81 -7.91
C VAL A 841 -11.25 -4.78 -8.64
N THR A 842 -12.14 -5.72 -8.32
CA THR A 842 -13.58 -5.50 -8.52
C THR A 842 -14.04 -4.43 -7.52
N THR A 843 -13.37 -3.27 -7.51
CA THR A 843 -14.13 -2.05 -7.45
C THR A 843 -14.91 -2.07 -8.75
N ALA A 844 -16.15 -2.58 -8.68
CA ALA A 844 -17.21 -2.02 -9.51
C ALA A 844 -16.92 -0.52 -9.61
N PRO A 845 -16.78 0.05 -10.82
CA PRO A 845 -16.27 1.40 -10.98
C PRO A 845 -16.94 2.25 -9.92
N LYS A 846 -16.14 2.81 -8.99
CA LYS A 846 -16.68 3.54 -7.84
C LYS A 846 -17.69 4.59 -8.31
N TYR A 847 -17.69 4.98 -9.59
CA TYR A 847 -18.65 5.91 -10.15
C TYR A 847 -19.24 5.39 -11.47
N THR A 848 -20.56 5.35 -11.55
CA THR A 848 -21.29 5.15 -12.81
C THR A 848 -21.66 6.50 -13.42
N ARG A 849 -21.39 6.68 -14.72
CA ARG A 849 -21.86 7.83 -15.51
C ARG A 849 -23.17 7.54 -16.25
N LYS A 850 -23.77 6.37 -16.03
CA LYS A 850 -25.04 5.98 -16.66
C LYS A 850 -26.14 6.93 -16.19
N GLY A 851 -26.75 7.66 -17.12
CA GLY A 851 -27.78 8.66 -16.83
C GLY A 851 -27.26 10.08 -16.53
N GLU A 852 -26.00 10.42 -16.84
CA GLU A 852 -25.46 11.80 -16.75
C GLU A 852 -25.76 12.69 -17.98
N LYS A 853 -26.57 12.21 -18.95
CA LYS A 853 -26.96 13.04 -20.09
C LYS A 853 -27.87 14.17 -19.61
N MET A 854 -27.61 15.39 -20.10
CA MET A 854 -28.48 16.54 -19.84
C MET A 854 -29.86 16.27 -20.42
N THR A 855 -30.88 16.45 -19.59
CA THR A 855 -32.28 16.37 -19.96
C THR A 855 -32.77 17.80 -20.18
N PRO A 856 -33.13 18.18 -21.42
CA PRO A 856 -33.68 19.51 -21.68
C PRO A 856 -35.05 19.67 -21.00
N TRP A 857 -35.39 20.90 -20.62
CA TRP A 857 -36.65 21.24 -19.97
C TRP A 857 -37.10 22.65 -20.38
N SER A 858 -38.42 22.90 -20.36
CA SER A 858 -39.03 24.17 -20.80
C SER A 858 -38.89 25.25 -19.72
N ALA A 859 -38.50 26.47 -20.11
CA ALA A 859 -38.45 27.61 -19.19
C ALA A 859 -39.82 27.98 -18.58
N GLU A 860 -40.93 27.50 -19.14
CA GLU A 860 -42.28 27.65 -18.59
C GLU A 860 -42.43 27.04 -17.19
N ILE A 861 -41.61 26.02 -16.87
CA ILE A 861 -41.58 25.38 -15.54
C ILE A 861 -41.21 26.39 -14.44
N LEU A 862 -40.51 27.48 -14.78
CA LEU A 862 -40.14 28.51 -13.82
C LEU A 862 -41.34 29.32 -13.29
N GLN A 863 -42.54 29.20 -13.87
CA GLN A 863 -43.74 29.88 -13.38
C GLN A 863 -44.44 29.15 -12.23
N ASP A 864 -44.29 27.82 -12.14
CA ASP A 864 -45.00 27.00 -11.17
C ASP A 864 -44.05 26.04 -10.46
N PRO A 865 -43.76 26.29 -9.17
CA PRO A 865 -43.10 25.35 -8.29
C PRO A 865 -43.73 23.95 -8.39
N VAL A 866 -45.05 23.80 -8.35
CA VAL A 866 -45.72 22.49 -8.26
C VAL A 866 -45.41 21.56 -9.45
N ALA A 867 -45.01 22.11 -10.60
CA ALA A 867 -44.50 21.37 -11.76
C ALA A 867 -43.13 20.69 -11.54
N PHE A 868 -42.57 20.73 -10.32
CA PHE A 868 -41.24 20.24 -9.91
C PHE A 868 -40.88 18.80 -10.32
N LYS A 869 -41.86 17.89 -10.41
CA LYS A 869 -41.61 16.44 -10.45
C LYS A 869 -40.79 16.04 -11.67
N GLY A 870 -39.48 15.85 -11.46
CA GLY A 870 -38.53 15.30 -12.42
C GLY A 870 -37.36 16.21 -12.77
N HIS A 871 -37.47 17.54 -12.60
CA HIS A 871 -36.46 18.52 -13.06
C HIS A 871 -35.73 19.25 -11.94
N PHE A 872 -36.42 19.59 -10.85
CA PHE A 872 -35.82 20.18 -9.66
C PHE A 872 -36.23 19.37 -8.44
N SER A 873 -35.33 19.23 -7.48
CA SER A 873 -35.60 18.47 -6.25
C SER A 873 -35.08 19.24 -5.05
N LEU A 874 -35.75 19.09 -3.92
CA LEU A 874 -35.28 19.69 -2.66
C LEU A 874 -33.94 19.06 -2.29
N LEU A 875 -33.04 19.89 -1.75
CA LEU A 875 -31.72 19.45 -1.33
C LEU A 875 -31.82 18.39 -0.21
N ARG A 876 -32.81 18.50 0.68
CA ARG A 876 -33.10 17.53 1.75
C ARG A 876 -33.56 16.15 1.25
N ASP A 877 -34.06 16.05 0.01
CA ASP A 877 -34.55 14.80 -0.57
C ASP A 877 -33.45 14.03 -1.34
N LEU A 878 -32.23 14.58 -1.40
CA LEU A 878 -31.13 13.96 -2.14
C LEU A 878 -30.49 12.80 -1.38
N LYS A 879 -30.05 11.80 -2.13
CA LYS A 879 -29.23 10.70 -1.61
C LYS A 879 -27.81 10.76 -2.18
N ILE A 880 -26.81 10.87 -1.31
CA ILE A 880 -25.40 10.88 -1.67
C ILE A 880 -24.72 9.67 -1.06
N ASN A 881 -24.15 8.80 -1.90
CA ASN A 881 -23.52 7.55 -1.45
C ASN A 881 -24.43 6.70 -0.54
N LYS A 882 -25.71 6.57 -0.91
CA LYS A 882 -26.75 5.86 -0.14
C LYS A 882 -27.04 6.45 1.25
N ARG A 883 -26.56 7.66 1.55
CA ARG A 883 -26.92 8.41 2.76
C ARG A 883 -27.97 9.46 2.41
N GLU A 884 -28.97 9.60 3.27
CA GLU A 884 -29.96 10.68 3.19
C GLU A 884 -29.25 12.02 3.40
N ALA A 885 -29.82 13.08 2.79
CA ALA A 885 -29.35 14.43 3.03
C ALA A 885 -29.66 14.88 4.45
N ALA A 886 -28.86 15.85 4.93
CA ALA A 886 -29.22 16.57 6.14
C ALA A 886 -30.52 17.38 5.92
N ALA A 887 -31.15 17.84 7.00
CA ALA A 887 -32.44 18.53 7.01
C ALA A 887 -32.37 19.97 6.44
N PHE A 888 -31.89 20.13 5.21
CA PHE A 888 -31.79 21.43 4.54
C PHE A 888 -33.17 22.12 4.39
N PRO A 889 -33.20 23.47 4.40
CA PRO A 889 -34.44 24.22 4.21
C PRO A 889 -35.17 23.95 2.88
N ASP A 890 -36.50 24.05 2.89
CA ASP A 890 -37.40 23.73 1.77
C ASP A 890 -37.30 24.69 0.59
N TYR A 891 -36.63 25.83 0.79
CA TYR A 891 -36.30 26.76 -0.28
C TYR A 891 -34.96 26.45 -0.97
N LEU A 892 -34.21 25.41 -0.57
CA LEU A 892 -32.97 24.98 -1.24
C LEU A 892 -33.22 23.80 -2.18
N MET A 893 -32.87 23.98 -3.45
CA MET A 893 -33.13 23.00 -4.50
C MET A 893 -31.89 22.71 -5.36
N VAL A 894 -31.94 21.59 -6.08
CA VAL A 894 -30.92 21.17 -7.03
C VAL A 894 -31.60 20.71 -8.33
N SER A 895 -31.05 21.11 -9.48
CA SER A 895 -31.48 20.58 -10.78
C SER A 895 -31.09 19.12 -10.95
N SER A 896 -31.98 18.31 -11.54
CA SER A 896 -31.72 16.94 -11.96
C SER A 896 -30.52 16.81 -12.92
N ASN A 897 -30.16 17.87 -13.66
CA ASN A 897 -28.97 17.91 -14.51
C ASN A 897 -27.68 18.22 -13.74
N PHE A 898 -27.79 18.81 -12.54
CA PHE A 898 -26.68 18.96 -11.62
C PHE A 898 -26.43 17.66 -10.84
N TYR A 899 -27.47 17.11 -10.21
CA TYR A 899 -27.45 15.83 -9.51
C TYR A 899 -28.85 15.23 -9.43
N SER A 900 -29.04 14.02 -9.96
CA SER A 900 -30.37 13.38 -10.01
C SER A 900 -30.68 12.57 -8.73
N PRO A 901 -31.88 12.72 -8.13
CA PRO A 901 -32.30 11.90 -6.98
C PRO A 901 -32.42 10.41 -7.29
N ALA A 902 -32.63 10.04 -8.56
CA ALA A 902 -32.69 8.65 -9.00
C ALA A 902 -31.32 7.94 -8.94
N TRP A 903 -30.24 8.69 -8.69
CA TRP A 903 -28.91 8.13 -8.57
C TRP A 903 -28.71 7.47 -7.20
N ALA A 904 -28.52 6.14 -7.21
CA ALA A 904 -28.06 5.38 -6.04
C ALA A 904 -26.58 4.99 -6.19
N GLY A 905 -25.81 5.09 -5.09
CA GLY A 905 -24.41 4.65 -5.01
C GLY A 905 -23.38 5.78 -5.01
N LEU A 906 -22.11 5.42 -5.20
CA LEU A 906 -21.00 6.37 -5.28
C LEU A 906 -21.10 7.09 -6.65
N ARG A 907 -21.54 8.36 -6.63
CA ARG A 907 -21.67 9.25 -7.81
C ARG A 907 -20.86 10.51 -7.60
N ARG A 908 -20.18 11.01 -8.63
CA ARG A 908 -19.37 12.23 -8.49
C ARG A 908 -20.32 13.41 -8.38
N VAL A 909 -20.28 14.11 -7.24
CA VAL A 909 -21.03 15.35 -7.07
C VAL A 909 -20.17 16.49 -7.60
N LYS A 910 -20.73 17.42 -8.39
CA LYS A 910 -20.05 18.64 -8.85
C LYS A 910 -20.07 19.72 -7.77
N THR A 911 -19.09 20.62 -7.76
CA THR A 911 -19.13 21.79 -6.87
C THR A 911 -20.26 22.71 -7.32
N ALA A 912 -21.09 23.16 -6.40
CA ALA A 912 -22.11 24.18 -6.63
C ALA A 912 -21.42 25.52 -6.83
N HIS A 913 -21.19 25.90 -8.10
CA HIS A 913 -20.51 27.14 -8.49
C HIS A 913 -21.47 28.31 -8.71
N VAL A 914 -22.67 28.03 -9.22
CA VAL A 914 -23.69 29.01 -9.54
C VAL A 914 -25.03 28.48 -9.03
N ALA A 915 -25.77 29.33 -8.33
CA ALA A 915 -27.15 29.12 -7.97
C ALA A 915 -28.01 30.26 -8.54
N ILE A 916 -29.28 29.98 -8.77
CA ILE A 916 -30.28 31.00 -9.09
C ILE A 916 -31.20 31.19 -7.90
N ASP A 917 -31.41 32.44 -7.54
CA ASP A 917 -32.45 32.88 -6.63
C ASP A 917 -33.69 33.21 -7.47
N TRP A 918 -34.76 32.48 -7.22
CA TRP A 918 -35.92 32.33 -8.08
C TRP A 918 -37.20 32.67 -7.33
N ILE A 919 -37.91 33.66 -7.87
CA ILE A 919 -39.25 34.08 -7.44
C ILE A 919 -40.22 33.78 -8.60
N PRO A 920 -41.05 32.72 -8.50
CA PRO A 920 -42.01 32.35 -9.55
C PRO A 920 -43.03 33.44 -9.81
N LYS A 921 -43.59 34.03 -8.74
CA LYS A 921 -44.57 35.11 -8.76
C LYS A 921 -44.26 36.10 -7.66
N ALA A 922 -44.16 37.38 -8.00
CA ALA A 922 -43.82 38.42 -7.01
C ALA A 922 -44.87 38.55 -5.90
N ALA A 923 -46.14 38.26 -6.19
CA ALA A 923 -47.24 38.33 -5.23
C ALA A 923 -47.20 37.25 -4.13
N ASP A 924 -46.47 36.15 -4.37
CA ASP A 924 -46.42 35.01 -3.45
C ASP A 924 -45.32 35.16 -2.39
N VAL A 925 -44.49 36.21 -2.49
CA VAL A 925 -43.43 36.50 -1.52
C VAL A 925 -44.02 37.12 -0.27
N ALA A 926 -44.14 36.31 0.79
CA ALA A 926 -44.64 36.73 2.09
C ALA A 926 -43.63 36.36 3.20
N MET A 927 -43.63 37.11 4.29
CA MET A 927 -42.85 36.76 5.49
C MET A 927 -43.53 35.58 6.19
N ILE A 928 -42.75 34.59 6.62
CA ILE A 928 -43.27 33.50 7.44
C ILE A 928 -43.56 34.04 8.84
N GLU A 929 -44.82 34.00 9.25
CA GLU A 929 -45.25 34.40 10.60
C GLU A 929 -45.08 33.22 11.56
N GLY A 930 -44.23 33.39 12.58
CA GLY A 930 -44.06 32.44 13.68
C GLY A 930 -42.81 31.56 13.61
N MET A 931 -42.25 31.28 14.78
CA MET A 931 -41.19 30.29 14.98
C MET A 931 -41.85 28.93 15.24
N PRO A 932 -41.37 27.81 14.65
CA PRO A 932 -41.91 26.48 14.97
C PRO A 932 -41.79 26.19 16.47
N ASP A 933 -42.63 25.30 17.03
CA ASP A 933 -42.52 24.88 18.43
C ASP A 933 -41.09 24.39 18.72
N CYS A 934 -40.44 24.99 19.72
CA CYS A 934 -39.03 24.77 20.06
C CYS A 934 -38.92 24.17 21.48
N PRO A 935 -39.22 22.87 21.67
CA PRO A 935 -39.23 22.26 23.00
C PRO A 935 -37.87 22.33 23.71
N SER A 936 -36.75 22.31 22.98
CA SER A 936 -35.42 22.45 23.57
C SER A 936 -35.11 23.87 24.05
N PHE A 937 -35.73 24.91 23.48
CA PHE A 937 -35.62 26.25 24.06
C PHE A 937 -36.21 26.29 25.46
N ASP A 938 -37.36 25.63 25.67
CA ASP A 938 -38.04 25.60 26.96
C ASP A 938 -37.27 24.78 28.01
N GLU A 939 -36.42 23.84 27.58
CA GLU A 939 -35.51 23.08 28.43
C GLU A 939 -34.28 23.90 28.87
N PHE A 940 -33.64 24.62 27.94
CA PHE A 940 -32.42 25.37 28.22
C PHE A 940 -32.67 26.76 28.80
N PHE A 941 -33.75 27.44 28.43
CA PHE A 941 -34.00 28.84 28.81
C PHE A 941 -34.08 29.08 30.33
N PRO A 942 -34.73 28.23 31.16
CA PRO A 942 -34.71 28.39 32.62
C PRO A 942 -33.30 28.34 33.22
N GLN A 943 -32.41 27.55 32.61
CA GLN A 943 -31.01 27.46 33.02
C GLN A 943 -30.27 28.75 32.61
N VAL A 944 -30.41 29.17 31.35
CA VAL A 944 -29.87 30.46 30.86
C VAL A 944 -30.32 31.64 31.72
N TRP A 945 -31.61 31.70 32.09
CA TRP A 945 -32.16 32.74 32.93
C TRP A 945 -31.44 32.83 34.28
N ARG A 946 -31.12 31.68 34.90
CA ARG A 946 -30.38 31.62 36.17
C ARG A 946 -28.97 32.20 36.07
N TRP A 947 -28.27 31.98 34.95
CA TRP A 947 -26.92 32.50 34.72
C TRP A 947 -26.90 34.03 34.64
N PHE A 948 -27.95 34.66 34.10
CA PHE A 948 -28.09 36.12 34.02
C PHE A 948 -28.85 36.73 35.22
N ASN A 949 -29.46 35.89 36.05
CA ASN A 949 -30.21 36.29 37.23
C ASN A 949 -29.90 35.43 38.47
N PRO A 950 -28.62 35.37 38.91
CA PRO A 950 -28.19 34.45 39.97
C PRO A 950 -28.80 34.78 41.34
N LYS A 951 -29.33 35.99 41.53
CA LYS A 951 -29.96 36.47 42.78
C LYS A 951 -31.48 36.30 42.81
N GLY A 952 -32.10 35.83 41.72
CA GLY A 952 -33.56 35.61 41.65
C GLY A 952 -34.38 36.91 41.63
N SER A 953 -33.86 37.97 41.03
CA SER A 953 -34.60 39.22 40.76
C SER A 953 -35.78 38.95 39.81
N PRO A 954 -36.94 39.62 39.94
CA PRO A 954 -38.02 39.47 38.97
C PRO A 954 -37.66 40.00 37.57
N THR A 955 -36.61 40.81 37.44
CA THR A 955 -36.18 41.44 36.17
C THR A 955 -34.66 41.43 35.98
N ILE A 956 -34.20 41.42 34.72
CA ILE A 956 -32.79 41.60 34.32
C ILE A 956 -32.52 43.02 33.78
N MET A 957 -31.25 43.41 33.62
CA MET A 957 -30.88 44.72 33.06
C MET A 957 -30.86 44.69 31.52
N VAL A 958 -30.85 45.86 30.88
CA VAL A 958 -30.81 45.97 29.42
C VAL A 958 -29.52 45.37 28.85
N GLU A 959 -28.41 45.50 29.58
CA GLU A 959 -27.13 44.91 29.21
C GLU A 959 -27.19 43.37 29.21
N ASP A 960 -28.00 42.77 30.09
CA ASP A 960 -28.23 41.31 30.11
C ASP A 960 -29.01 40.87 28.87
N LEU A 961 -30.03 41.63 28.48
CA LEU A 961 -30.78 41.40 27.26
C LEU A 961 -29.87 41.46 26.02
N VAL A 962 -28.99 42.46 25.94
CA VAL A 962 -28.02 42.58 24.83
C VAL A 962 -27.09 41.38 24.77
N ALA A 963 -26.57 40.92 25.91
CA ALA A 963 -25.70 39.74 25.97
C ALA A 963 -26.44 38.45 25.54
N LEU A 964 -27.72 38.30 25.91
CA LEU A 964 -28.56 37.18 25.47
C LEU A 964 -28.81 37.22 23.95
N PHE A 965 -29.07 38.40 23.37
CA PHE A 965 -29.19 38.53 21.92
C PHE A 965 -27.88 38.21 21.19
N GLN A 966 -26.74 38.64 21.73
CA GLN A 966 -25.45 38.28 21.19
C GLN A 966 -25.15 36.76 21.33
N ALA A 967 -25.57 36.10 22.41
CA ALA A 967 -25.47 34.64 22.53
C ALA A 967 -26.41 33.91 21.56
N MET A 968 -27.64 34.40 21.38
CA MET A 968 -28.60 33.70 20.54
C MET A 968 -28.32 33.91 19.05
N TYR A 969 -27.96 35.13 18.64
CA TYR A 969 -27.88 35.56 17.23
C TYR A 969 -26.49 36.00 16.77
N ASN A 970 -25.50 36.08 17.67
CA ASN A 970 -24.18 36.67 17.39
C ASN A 970 -24.26 38.07 16.77
N ARG A 971 -25.28 38.84 17.19
CA ARG A 971 -25.57 40.21 16.72
C ARG A 971 -26.11 41.03 17.88
N VAL A 972 -25.72 42.30 17.94
CA VAL A 972 -26.31 43.29 18.85
C VAL A 972 -27.58 43.86 18.21
N PRO A 973 -28.73 43.84 18.89
CA PRO A 973 -29.95 44.48 18.40
C PRO A 973 -29.74 46.00 18.35
N GLU A 974 -30.33 46.66 17.36
CA GLU A 974 -30.23 48.12 17.22
C GLU A 974 -30.96 48.83 18.38
N ASP A 975 -30.52 50.03 18.77
CA ASP A 975 -31.11 50.80 19.89
C ASP A 975 -32.63 51.00 19.73
N THR A 976 -33.10 51.11 18.48
CA THR A 976 -34.52 51.21 18.14
C THR A 976 -35.30 49.92 18.44
N GLN A 977 -34.67 48.76 18.23
CA GLN A 977 -35.24 47.45 18.55
C GLN A 977 -35.26 47.20 20.06
N ILE A 978 -34.22 47.66 20.78
CA ILE A 978 -34.16 47.62 22.25
C ILE A 978 -35.21 48.55 22.85
N ALA A 979 -35.35 49.78 22.34
CA ALA A 979 -36.36 50.74 22.79
C ALA A 979 -37.79 50.25 22.53
N ALA A 980 -38.05 49.64 21.37
CA ALA A 980 -39.35 49.04 21.04
C ALA A 980 -39.67 47.83 21.95
N ALA A 981 -38.68 47.00 22.25
CA ALA A 981 -38.80 45.87 23.17
C ALA A 981 -39.12 46.33 24.61
N LEU A 982 -38.43 47.36 25.11
CA LEU A 982 -38.67 47.96 26.42
C LEU A 982 -40.06 48.62 26.52
N ALA A 983 -40.51 49.28 25.45
CA ALA A 983 -41.83 49.88 25.38
C ALA A 983 -42.95 48.82 25.37
N ALA A 984 -42.77 47.71 24.64
CA ALA A 984 -43.70 46.58 24.63
C ALA A 984 -43.78 45.84 25.98
N ALA A 985 -42.68 45.87 26.75
CA ALA A 985 -42.55 45.23 28.06
C ALA A 985 -43.03 46.08 29.26
N GLY A 986 -43.59 47.28 29.02
CA GLY A 986 -43.99 48.19 30.10
C GLY A 986 -42.82 48.69 30.96
N GLY A 987 -41.58 48.64 30.45
CA GLY A 987 -40.37 49.06 31.15
C GLY A 987 -39.74 48.03 32.09
N GLN A 988 -40.26 46.79 32.15
CA GLN A 988 -39.71 45.71 32.97
C GLN A 988 -39.27 44.51 32.10
N LEU A 989 -38.04 44.02 32.27
CA LEU A 989 -37.52 42.86 31.54
C LEU A 989 -37.66 41.60 32.39
N ASP A 990 -38.88 41.10 32.52
CA ASP A 990 -39.17 39.83 33.18
C ASP A 990 -38.92 38.61 32.27
N GLU A 991 -38.92 37.41 32.86
CA GLU A 991 -38.58 36.16 32.17
C GLU A 991 -39.47 35.89 30.94
N ALA A 992 -40.78 36.14 31.09
CA ALA A 992 -41.77 35.93 30.02
C ALA A 992 -41.55 36.89 28.85
N THR A 993 -41.24 38.16 29.13
CA THR A 993 -40.98 39.16 28.09
C THR A 993 -39.67 38.87 27.36
N VAL A 994 -38.59 38.55 28.07
CA VAL A 994 -37.30 38.23 27.45
C VAL A 994 -37.42 36.99 26.56
N ARG A 995 -38.15 35.97 27.00
CA ARG A 995 -38.51 34.80 26.18
C ARG A 995 -39.22 35.22 24.89
N ALA A 996 -40.25 36.05 24.97
CA ALA A 996 -41.01 36.50 23.80
C ALA A 996 -40.14 37.32 22.82
N LEU A 997 -39.19 38.10 23.32
CA LEU A 997 -38.26 38.88 22.51
C LEU A 997 -37.24 38.02 21.77
N LEU A 998 -36.64 37.04 22.45
CA LEU A 998 -35.66 36.12 21.89
C LEU A 998 -36.26 35.23 20.79
N LEU A 999 -37.52 34.84 20.94
CA LEU A 999 -38.29 34.06 19.96
C LEU A 999 -38.99 34.92 18.89
N SER A 1000 -38.76 36.24 18.88
CA SER A 1000 -39.46 37.12 17.95
C SER A 1000 -39.10 36.84 16.49
N PRO A 1001 -40.09 36.64 15.58
CA PRO A 1001 -39.84 36.38 14.17
C PRO A 1001 -39.03 37.48 13.46
N GLN A 1002 -39.00 38.70 14.01
CA GLN A 1002 -38.27 39.84 13.44
C GLN A 1002 -36.75 39.62 13.34
N PHE A 1003 -36.18 38.73 14.15
CA PHE A 1003 -34.76 38.40 14.15
C PHE A 1003 -34.40 37.21 13.25
N ARG A 1004 -35.42 36.52 12.70
CA ARG A 1004 -35.28 35.39 11.77
C ARG A 1004 -36.17 35.61 10.54
N PRO A 1005 -36.03 36.73 9.82
CA PRO A 1005 -36.90 37.01 8.69
C PRO A 1005 -36.66 35.95 7.59
N VAL A 1006 -37.64 35.08 7.35
CA VAL A 1006 -37.63 34.12 6.24
C VAL A 1006 -38.82 34.42 5.33
N GLN A 1007 -38.55 34.54 4.05
CA GLN A 1007 -39.57 34.79 3.04
C GLN A 1007 -39.99 33.48 2.38
N ALA A 1008 -41.29 33.20 2.34
CA ALA A 1008 -41.93 32.15 1.56
C ALA A 1008 -42.08 32.57 0.09
N GLY A 1009 -42.46 31.63 -0.79
CA GLY A 1009 -42.72 31.91 -2.21
C GLY A 1009 -41.48 32.15 -3.08
N ARG A 1010 -40.29 31.76 -2.60
CA ARG A 1010 -39.01 31.91 -3.32
C ARG A 1010 -38.03 30.78 -3.01
N TYR A 1011 -37.15 30.48 -3.96
CA TYR A 1011 -36.30 29.30 -3.97
C TYR A 1011 -34.87 29.64 -4.42
N THR A 1012 -33.87 28.94 -3.88
CA THR A 1012 -32.50 28.94 -4.40
C THR A 1012 -32.20 27.59 -5.05
N VAL A 1013 -31.89 27.59 -6.34
CA VAL A 1013 -31.67 26.38 -7.12
C VAL A 1013 -30.22 26.28 -7.60
N VAL A 1014 -29.54 25.19 -7.28
CA VAL A 1014 -28.22 24.88 -7.84
C VAL A 1014 -28.38 24.29 -9.23
N LEU A 1015 -27.74 24.93 -10.22
CA LEU A 1015 -27.81 24.53 -11.62
C LEU A 1015 -26.49 23.94 -12.12
N SER A 1016 -26.57 23.15 -13.20
CA SER A 1016 -25.37 22.87 -14.00
C SER A 1016 -24.93 24.14 -14.76
N LEU A 1017 -23.63 24.23 -15.09
CA LEU A 1017 -23.09 25.41 -15.80
C LEU A 1017 -23.80 25.66 -17.14
N ALA A 1018 -24.18 24.62 -17.87
CA ALA A 1018 -24.87 24.77 -19.15
C ALA A 1018 -26.31 25.30 -18.97
N GLU A 1019 -27.02 24.89 -17.92
CA GLU A 1019 -28.35 25.44 -17.61
C GLU A 1019 -28.24 26.90 -17.19
N ALA A 1020 -27.24 27.23 -16.37
CA ALA A 1020 -27.00 28.60 -15.94
C ALA A 1020 -26.67 29.52 -17.13
N GLU A 1021 -25.81 29.07 -18.06
CA GLU A 1021 -25.49 29.79 -19.30
C GLU A 1021 -26.72 29.98 -20.20
N THR A 1022 -27.48 28.91 -20.43
CA THR A 1022 -28.68 28.93 -21.28
C THR A 1022 -29.73 29.91 -20.74
N LEU A 1023 -30.04 29.85 -19.43
CA LEU A 1023 -31.00 30.76 -18.81
C LEU A 1023 -30.55 32.22 -18.88
N ARG A 1024 -29.25 32.50 -18.71
CA ARG A 1024 -28.71 33.86 -18.85
C ARG A 1024 -28.86 34.39 -20.27
N CYS A 1025 -28.55 33.58 -21.28
CA CYS A 1025 -28.74 33.95 -22.68
C CYS A 1025 -30.22 34.27 -22.97
N MET A 1026 -31.17 33.44 -22.51
CA MET A 1026 -32.60 33.68 -22.71
C MET A 1026 -33.07 35.00 -22.09
N VAL A 1027 -32.57 35.36 -20.90
CA VAL A 1027 -32.93 36.62 -20.25
C VAL A 1027 -32.30 37.83 -20.94
N HIS A 1028 -31.03 37.73 -21.36
CA HIS A 1028 -30.35 38.81 -22.09
C HIS A 1028 -31.00 39.10 -23.46
N GLU A 1029 -31.47 38.08 -24.16
CA GLU A 1029 -32.14 38.22 -25.46
C GLU A 1029 -33.64 38.55 -25.34
N ALA A 1030 -34.17 38.75 -24.13
CA ALA A 1030 -35.60 38.91 -23.86
C ALA A 1030 -36.48 37.78 -24.44
N ASN A 1031 -35.92 36.56 -24.47
CA ASN A 1031 -36.44 35.38 -25.17
C ASN A 1031 -37.17 34.41 -24.21
N LEU A 1032 -37.72 34.93 -23.10
CA LEU A 1032 -38.59 34.15 -22.22
C LEU A 1032 -39.96 33.94 -22.90
N PRO A 1033 -40.60 32.78 -22.74
CA PRO A 1033 -41.94 32.54 -23.28
C PRO A 1033 -42.93 33.66 -22.86
N PRO A 1034 -43.82 34.12 -23.76
CA PRO A 1034 -44.78 35.17 -23.44
C PRO A 1034 -45.69 34.76 -22.27
N GLY A 1035 -45.79 35.62 -21.25
CA GLY A 1035 -46.57 35.36 -20.03
C GLY A 1035 -45.79 34.85 -18.81
N VAL A 1036 -44.46 34.69 -18.92
CA VAL A 1036 -43.57 34.28 -17.80
C VAL A 1036 -43.23 35.50 -16.92
N GLU A 1037 -43.91 35.66 -15.78
CA GLU A 1037 -43.68 36.75 -14.80
C GLU A 1037 -42.58 36.47 -13.76
N VAL A 1038 -41.61 35.61 -14.08
CA VAL A 1038 -40.61 35.13 -13.13
C VAL A 1038 -39.56 36.21 -12.84
N ARG A 1039 -39.02 36.24 -11.61
CA ARG A 1039 -37.86 37.06 -11.25
C ARG A 1039 -36.70 36.17 -10.85
N LEU A 1040 -35.52 36.42 -11.44
CA LEU A 1040 -34.32 35.61 -11.26
C LEU A 1040 -33.13 36.48 -10.88
N ARG A 1041 -32.28 35.96 -9.99
CA ARG A 1041 -30.98 36.53 -9.65
C ARG A 1041 -29.92 35.43 -9.64
N TRP A 1042 -28.83 35.60 -10.39
CA TRP A 1042 -27.72 34.65 -10.41
C TRP A 1042 -26.72 34.97 -9.31
N VAL A 1043 -26.36 33.95 -8.54
CA VAL A 1043 -25.48 34.08 -7.39
C VAL A 1043 -24.31 33.09 -7.53
N THR A 1044 -23.09 33.57 -7.26
CA THR A 1044 -21.89 32.72 -7.22
C THR A 1044 -21.82 31.90 -5.93
N GLY A 1045 -20.98 30.86 -5.90
CA GLY A 1045 -20.72 30.09 -4.69
C GLY A 1045 -20.16 30.89 -3.49
N GLY A 1046 -19.79 32.17 -3.67
CA GLY A 1046 -19.42 33.10 -2.62
C GLY A 1046 -20.51 34.09 -2.20
N GLY A 1047 -21.74 33.94 -2.72
CA GLY A 1047 -22.88 34.82 -2.37
C GLY A 1047 -22.98 36.10 -3.19
N HIS A 1048 -22.02 36.38 -4.10
CA HIS A 1048 -22.05 37.57 -4.95
C HIS A 1048 -23.07 37.45 -6.09
N THR A 1049 -23.84 38.51 -6.31
CA THR A 1049 -24.72 38.64 -7.47
C THR A 1049 -23.91 38.80 -8.75
N LEU A 1050 -24.18 37.96 -9.74
CA LEU A 1050 -23.68 38.17 -11.10
C LEU A 1050 -24.62 39.09 -11.89
N GLU A 1051 -25.92 38.82 -11.79
CA GLU A 1051 -26.95 39.45 -12.62
C GLU A 1051 -28.34 39.25 -12.01
N GLN A 1052 -29.30 40.09 -12.37
CA GLN A 1052 -30.71 39.96 -11.95
C GLN A 1052 -31.68 40.53 -12.97
N THR A 1053 -32.90 39.98 -13.00
CA THR A 1053 -34.01 40.49 -13.81
C THR A 1053 -34.56 41.82 -13.24
N PRO A 1054 -35.15 42.70 -14.07
CA PRO A 1054 -35.81 43.92 -13.59
C PRO A 1054 -36.90 43.63 -12.54
N GLY A 1055 -36.95 44.43 -11.49
CA GLY A 1055 -37.94 44.26 -10.41
C GLY A 1055 -37.70 43.05 -9.50
N PHE A 1056 -36.49 42.49 -9.47
CA PHE A 1056 -36.11 41.45 -8.52
C PHE A 1056 -36.04 42.01 -7.09
N MET A 1057 -36.64 41.30 -6.13
CA MET A 1057 -36.62 41.67 -4.71
C MET A 1057 -35.54 40.87 -3.98
N ALA A 1058 -34.62 41.56 -3.31
CA ALA A 1058 -33.56 40.91 -2.55
C ALA A 1058 -34.12 40.17 -1.34
N MET A 1059 -33.47 39.06 -0.99
CA MET A 1059 -33.78 38.32 0.22
C MET A 1059 -33.38 39.04 1.49
N SER A 1060 -33.99 38.66 2.62
CA SER A 1060 -33.50 39.07 3.93
C SER A 1060 -32.05 38.63 4.12
N ALA A 1061 -31.25 39.43 4.84
CA ALA A 1061 -29.86 39.08 5.14
C ALA A 1061 -29.74 37.71 5.83
N PHE A 1062 -30.63 37.43 6.79
CA PHE A 1062 -30.70 36.15 7.49
C PHE A 1062 -30.87 34.96 6.54
N GLN A 1063 -31.82 35.04 5.61
CA GLN A 1063 -32.07 33.95 4.66
C GLN A 1063 -30.92 33.82 3.65
N HIS A 1064 -30.27 34.92 3.25
CA HIS A 1064 -29.07 34.90 2.38
C HIS A 1064 -27.90 34.15 3.02
N ASP A 1065 -27.55 34.49 4.25
CA ASP A 1065 -26.40 33.91 4.96
C ASP A 1065 -26.64 32.43 5.31
N THR A 1066 -27.90 32.07 5.58
CA THR A 1066 -28.33 30.68 5.76
C THR A 1066 -28.10 29.87 4.49
N VAL A 1067 -28.54 30.36 3.33
CA VAL A 1067 -28.31 29.73 2.03
C VAL A 1067 -26.82 29.56 1.74
N ASN A 1068 -26.01 30.62 1.93
CA ASN A 1068 -24.57 30.58 1.68
C ASN A 1068 -23.86 29.53 2.55
N SER A 1069 -24.23 29.46 3.83
CA SER A 1069 -23.65 28.51 4.78
C SER A 1069 -24.01 27.07 4.41
N CYS A 1070 -25.26 26.80 4.03
CA CYS A 1070 -25.68 25.48 3.52
C CYS A 1070 -24.95 25.08 2.23
N LEU A 1071 -24.74 26.00 1.29
CA LEU A 1071 -24.04 25.71 0.04
C LEU A 1071 -22.54 25.46 0.27
N LYS A 1072 -21.89 26.19 1.19
CA LYS A 1072 -20.52 25.90 1.64
C LYS A 1072 -20.43 24.49 2.23
N TYR A 1073 -21.40 24.10 3.06
CA TYR A 1073 -21.47 22.77 3.66
C TYR A 1073 -21.64 21.66 2.63
N PHE A 1074 -22.60 21.82 1.71
CA PHE A 1074 -22.81 20.89 0.59
C PHE A 1074 -21.59 20.79 -0.35
N ASN A 1075 -20.83 21.86 -0.48
CA ASN A 1075 -19.58 21.88 -1.24
C ASN A 1075 -18.41 21.23 -0.49
N GLY A 1076 -18.54 20.93 0.80
CA GLY A 1076 -17.46 20.33 1.61
C GLY A 1076 -16.39 21.33 2.03
N PHE A 1077 -16.76 22.60 2.29
CA PHE A 1077 -15.86 23.57 2.91
C PHE A 1077 -15.77 23.33 4.43
N MET A 1078 -14.59 23.53 4.99
CA MET A 1078 -14.30 23.33 6.42
C MET A 1078 -14.15 24.65 7.20
N ASP A 1079 -13.95 25.76 6.49
CA ASP A 1079 -13.71 27.07 7.09
C ASP A 1079 -15.02 27.86 7.17
N TYR A 1080 -15.45 28.13 8.41
CA TYR A 1080 -16.60 28.98 8.71
C TYR A 1080 -16.19 30.01 9.75
N ASP A 1081 -16.77 31.20 9.63
CA ASP A 1081 -16.83 32.18 10.71
C ASP A 1081 -17.91 31.78 11.72
N ALA A 1082 -17.86 32.35 12.93
CA ALA A 1082 -18.82 32.05 13.98
C ALA A 1082 -20.29 32.32 13.58
N PRO A 1083 -20.62 33.44 12.87
CA PRO A 1083 -21.98 33.64 12.34
C PRO A 1083 -22.39 32.56 11.33
N GLY A 1084 -21.52 32.21 10.38
CA GLY A 1084 -21.80 31.19 9.35
C GLY A 1084 -22.06 29.80 9.93
N LEU A 1085 -21.32 29.40 10.98
CA LEU A 1085 -21.60 28.17 11.71
C LEU A 1085 -22.99 28.18 12.36
N ASN A 1086 -23.38 29.31 12.96
CA ASN A 1086 -24.67 29.43 13.63
C ASN A 1086 -25.82 29.36 12.61
N PHE A 1087 -25.70 30.04 11.46
CA PHE A 1087 -26.65 29.90 10.36
C PHE A 1087 -26.74 28.45 9.84
N LEU A 1088 -25.60 27.76 9.73
CA LEU A 1088 -25.57 26.36 9.30
C LEU A 1088 -26.26 25.42 10.30
N LEU A 1089 -26.00 25.59 11.60
CA LEU A 1089 -26.62 24.80 12.66
C LEU A 1089 -28.15 24.93 12.60
N ARG A 1090 -28.65 26.18 12.57
CA ARG A 1090 -30.08 26.49 12.45
C ARG A 1090 -30.72 25.84 11.23
N ALA A 1091 -30.01 25.86 10.11
CA ALA A 1091 -30.50 25.28 8.87
C ALA A 1091 -30.57 23.75 8.88
N LEU A 1092 -29.72 23.08 9.67
CA LEU A 1092 -29.57 21.62 9.67
C LEU A 1092 -30.04 20.95 10.97
N GLN A 1093 -30.63 21.70 11.89
CA GLN A 1093 -30.95 21.22 13.23
C GLN A 1093 -31.96 20.07 13.27
N GLY A 1094 -32.77 19.90 12.22
CA GLY A 1094 -33.66 18.75 12.05
C GLY A 1094 -32.96 17.40 11.83
N SER A 1095 -31.63 17.37 11.61
CA SER A 1095 -30.83 16.14 11.55
C SER A 1095 -29.94 16.01 12.77
N LYS A 1096 -29.72 14.78 13.26
CA LYS A 1096 -28.83 14.55 14.40
C LYS A 1096 -27.34 14.83 14.05
N PRO A 1097 -26.50 15.19 15.04
CA PRO A 1097 -25.04 15.34 14.89
C PRO A 1097 -24.35 14.32 13.98
N LEU A 1098 -24.57 13.03 14.24
CA LEU A 1098 -23.98 11.92 13.48
C LEU A 1098 -24.46 11.87 12.03
N GLU A 1099 -25.72 12.24 11.77
CA GLU A 1099 -26.30 12.26 10.41
C GLU A 1099 -25.70 13.39 9.59
N ARG A 1100 -25.52 14.58 10.20
CA ARG A 1100 -24.82 15.71 9.58
C ARG A 1100 -23.41 15.29 9.20
N LEU A 1101 -22.64 14.77 10.15
CA LEU A 1101 -21.26 14.31 9.91
C LEU A 1101 -21.19 13.24 8.80
N ALA A 1102 -22.10 12.26 8.82
CA ALA A 1102 -22.15 11.19 7.83
C ALA A 1102 -22.43 11.74 6.42
N PHE A 1103 -23.38 12.67 6.30
CA PHE A 1103 -23.68 13.33 5.02
C PHE A 1103 -22.51 14.19 4.51
N PHE A 1104 -21.86 14.95 5.40
CA PHE A 1104 -20.68 15.76 5.05
C PHE A 1104 -19.52 14.89 4.53
N LYS A 1105 -19.22 13.78 5.23
CA LYS A 1105 -18.23 12.78 4.79
C LYS A 1105 -18.61 12.15 3.45
N ALA A 1106 -19.89 11.88 3.21
CA ALA A 1106 -20.37 11.36 1.93
C ALA A 1106 -20.14 12.37 0.78
N CYS A 1107 -20.39 13.66 1.02
CA CYS A 1107 -20.10 14.73 0.05
C CYS A 1107 -18.60 14.83 -0.27
N LEU A 1108 -17.72 14.80 0.74
CA LEU A 1108 -16.26 14.82 0.55
C LEU A 1108 -15.77 13.61 -0.25
N THR A 1109 -16.26 12.41 0.11
CA THR A 1109 -15.94 11.15 -0.57
C THR A 1109 -16.34 11.21 -2.04
N CYS A 1110 -17.56 11.64 -2.34
CA CYS A 1110 -18.05 11.82 -3.71
C CYS A 1110 -17.35 12.94 -4.50
N ARG A 1111 -16.53 13.77 -3.85
CA ARG A 1111 -15.71 14.83 -4.47
C ARG A 1111 -14.24 14.49 -4.59
N HIS A 1112 -13.78 13.33 -4.08
CA HIS A 1112 -12.37 12.97 -3.98
C HIS A 1112 -11.51 14.00 -3.24
N ARG A 1113 -12.07 14.69 -2.26
CA ARG A 1113 -11.27 15.52 -1.36
C ARG A 1113 -10.67 14.60 -0.30
N GLN A 1114 -9.36 14.68 -0.09
CA GLN A 1114 -8.74 14.02 1.06
C GLN A 1114 -9.43 14.53 2.31
N VAL A 1115 -9.85 13.60 3.16
CA VAL A 1115 -10.40 13.94 4.48
C VAL A 1115 -9.19 14.28 5.34
N SER A 1116 -8.70 15.52 5.25
CA SER A 1116 -7.96 16.10 6.38
C SER A 1116 -8.92 16.16 7.58
N ALA A 1117 -8.39 16.11 8.80
CA ALA A 1117 -9.18 16.29 10.01
C ALA A 1117 -10.19 17.44 9.82
N VAL A 1118 -11.46 17.18 10.11
CA VAL A 1118 -12.51 18.22 10.12
C VAL A 1118 -12.01 19.32 11.06
N SER A 1119 -12.07 20.58 10.65
CA SER A 1119 -11.62 21.69 11.48
C SER A 1119 -12.28 21.63 12.87
N ASP A 1120 -11.55 21.96 13.93
CA ASP A 1120 -12.07 21.87 15.31
C ASP A 1120 -13.36 22.69 15.48
N HIS A 1121 -13.47 23.82 14.78
CA HIS A 1121 -14.65 24.68 14.73
C HIS A 1121 -15.89 23.98 14.14
N LEU A 1122 -15.74 23.25 13.01
CA LEU A 1122 -16.85 22.51 12.43
C LEU A 1122 -17.13 21.23 13.24
N ARG A 1123 -16.12 20.59 13.82
CA ARG A 1123 -16.27 19.38 14.66
C ARG A 1123 -17.05 19.67 15.94
N SER A 1124 -16.72 20.77 16.63
CA SER A 1124 -17.44 21.22 17.83
C SER A 1124 -18.92 21.46 17.53
N LEU A 1125 -19.24 22.14 16.42
CA LEU A 1125 -20.62 22.41 16.01
C LEU A 1125 -21.37 21.16 15.51
N LEU A 1126 -20.69 20.23 14.84
CA LEU A 1126 -21.27 18.97 14.38
C LEU A 1126 -21.63 18.03 15.53
N ASN A 1127 -21.22 18.34 16.77
CA ASN A 1127 -21.59 17.62 17.99
C ASN A 1127 -22.74 18.29 18.78
N ILE A 1128 -23.15 19.51 18.41
CA ILE A 1128 -24.26 20.21 19.07
C ILE A 1128 -25.59 19.78 18.45
N GLU A 1129 -26.55 19.37 19.27
CA GLU A 1129 -27.85 18.88 18.81
C GLU A 1129 -28.66 19.97 18.11
N ASP A 1130 -28.75 21.17 18.68
CA ASP A 1130 -29.51 22.27 18.09
C ASP A 1130 -28.96 23.65 18.47
N GLU A 1131 -29.57 24.69 17.91
CA GLU A 1131 -29.17 26.07 18.18
C GLU A 1131 -29.33 26.50 19.65
N PHE A 1132 -30.18 25.83 20.42
CA PHE A 1132 -30.47 26.19 21.81
C PHE A 1132 -29.42 25.62 22.77
N GLY A 1133 -28.90 24.43 22.48
CA GLY A 1133 -27.69 23.93 23.14
C GLY A 1133 -26.48 24.83 22.89
N LEU A 1134 -26.35 25.39 21.68
CA LEU A 1134 -25.32 26.40 21.40
C LEU A 1134 -25.58 27.71 22.16
N PHE A 1135 -26.84 28.17 22.17
CA PHE A 1135 -27.26 29.37 22.91
C PHE A 1135 -26.97 29.24 24.42
N PHE A 1136 -27.23 28.08 25.02
CA PHE A 1136 -26.92 27.80 26.41
C PHE A 1136 -25.43 27.92 26.70
N ARG A 1137 -24.58 27.23 25.92
CA ARG A 1137 -23.11 27.30 26.05
C ARG A 1137 -22.58 28.74 25.92
N GLN A 1138 -23.05 29.47 24.90
CA GLN A 1138 -22.66 30.86 24.69
C GLN A 1138 -23.14 31.80 25.81
N SER A 1139 -24.29 31.48 26.41
CA SER A 1139 -24.83 32.21 27.56
C SER A 1139 -23.99 32.04 28.81
N GLN A 1140 -23.49 30.83 29.10
CA GLN A 1140 -22.59 30.57 30.23
C GLN A 1140 -21.29 31.38 30.11
N GLY A 1141 -20.62 31.29 28.95
CA GLY A 1141 -19.38 32.03 28.70
C GLY A 1141 -19.54 33.56 28.82
N ARG A 1142 -20.65 34.11 28.32
CA ARG A 1142 -20.96 35.55 28.43
C ARG A 1142 -21.30 35.99 29.85
N ALA A 1143 -22.04 35.18 30.61
CA ALA A 1143 -22.32 35.47 32.01
C ALA A 1143 -21.03 35.52 32.85
N ILE A 1144 -20.11 34.57 32.63
CA ILE A 1144 -18.78 34.55 33.27
C ILE A 1144 -17.96 35.77 32.85
N SER A 1145 -17.88 36.05 31.54
CA SER A 1145 -17.14 37.20 31.01
C SER A 1145 -17.62 38.53 31.62
N ARG A 1146 -18.94 38.71 31.77
CA ARG A 1146 -19.52 39.89 32.40
C ARG A 1146 -19.21 39.97 33.90
N ALA A 1147 -19.31 38.85 34.62
CA ALA A 1147 -18.98 38.83 36.04
C ALA A 1147 -17.51 39.21 36.26
N LEU A 1148 -16.60 38.70 35.43
CA LEU A 1148 -15.18 39.08 35.41
C LEU A 1148 -14.96 40.57 35.12
N GLN A 1149 -15.69 41.13 34.13
CA GLN A 1149 -15.63 42.57 33.83
C GLN A 1149 -16.13 43.44 34.98
N THR A 1150 -17.15 42.99 35.71
CA THR A 1150 -17.70 43.70 36.87
C THR A 1150 -16.68 43.76 38.01
N GLU A 1151 -15.91 42.69 38.20
CA GLU A 1151 -14.79 42.62 39.16
C GLU A 1151 -13.48 43.24 38.62
N GLY A 1152 -13.45 43.71 37.38
CA GLY A 1152 -12.28 44.35 36.75
C GLY A 1152 -11.12 43.40 36.44
N LEU A 1153 -11.37 42.09 36.31
CA LEU A 1153 -10.35 41.07 36.08
C LEU A 1153 -10.12 40.77 34.60
N VAL A 1154 -8.86 40.60 34.21
CA VAL A 1154 -8.46 40.06 32.90
C VAL A 1154 -8.45 38.52 32.96
N LEU A 1155 -8.76 37.85 31.85
CA LEU A 1155 -8.91 36.37 31.80
C LEU A 1155 -7.73 35.59 32.38
N GLN A 1156 -6.50 36.06 32.14
CA GLN A 1156 -5.29 35.41 32.65
C GLN A 1156 -5.17 35.53 34.18
N ASP A 1157 -5.47 36.72 34.71
CA ASP A 1157 -5.42 36.99 36.15
C ASP A 1157 -6.53 36.22 36.86
N ALA A 1158 -7.72 36.16 36.27
CA ALA A 1158 -8.85 35.39 36.76
C ALA A 1158 -8.54 33.89 36.82
N PHE A 1159 -8.00 33.30 35.74
CA PHE A 1159 -7.65 31.88 35.73
C PHE A 1159 -6.60 31.54 36.79
N THR A 1160 -5.56 32.38 36.91
CA THR A 1160 -4.51 32.20 37.94
C THR A 1160 -5.08 32.33 39.35
N GLN A 1161 -6.10 33.16 39.55
CA GLN A 1161 -6.76 33.33 40.84
C GLN A 1161 -7.72 32.16 41.16
N PHE A 1162 -8.26 31.50 40.14
CA PHE A 1162 -9.17 30.36 40.27
C PHE A 1162 -8.41 29.03 40.48
N ASP A 1163 -7.22 28.90 39.89
CA ASP A 1163 -6.31 27.77 40.06
C ASP A 1163 -5.62 27.83 41.43
N THR A 1164 -6.31 27.34 42.46
CA THR A 1164 -5.80 27.31 43.83
C THR A 1164 -4.75 26.23 44.06
N SER A 1165 -4.75 25.17 43.24
CA SER A 1165 -3.81 24.06 43.29
C SER A 1165 -2.47 24.36 42.60
N GLY A 1166 -2.46 25.30 41.64
CA GLY A 1166 -1.28 25.69 40.87
C GLY A 1166 -0.91 24.69 39.77
N GLU A 1167 -1.84 23.82 39.38
CA GLU A 1167 -1.65 22.78 38.38
C GLU A 1167 -1.84 23.30 36.94
N ASN A 1168 -2.18 24.58 36.78
CA ASN A 1168 -2.44 25.26 35.51
C ASN A 1168 -3.63 24.66 34.72
N GLN A 1169 -4.55 24.03 35.47
CA GLN A 1169 -5.82 23.46 35.05
C GLN A 1169 -6.85 23.67 36.17
N LEU A 1170 -8.14 23.85 35.83
CA LEU A 1170 -9.21 24.00 36.83
C LEU A 1170 -9.97 22.69 36.96
N CYS A 1171 -9.93 22.07 38.15
CA CYS A 1171 -10.82 20.95 38.46
C CYS A 1171 -12.24 21.45 38.73
N ILE A 1172 -13.23 20.53 38.72
CA ILE A 1172 -14.65 20.89 38.91
C ILE A 1172 -14.92 21.66 40.21
N ASN A 1173 -14.18 21.35 41.29
CA ASN A 1173 -14.33 22.01 42.58
C ASN A 1173 -13.77 23.46 42.56
N GLU A 1174 -12.64 23.67 41.88
CA GLU A 1174 -12.04 25.00 41.70
C GLU A 1174 -12.90 25.86 40.78
N LEU A 1175 -13.42 25.29 39.70
CA LEU A 1175 -14.38 25.94 38.82
C LEU A 1175 -15.66 26.34 39.59
N GLN A 1176 -16.19 25.46 40.44
CA GLN A 1176 -17.35 25.79 41.29
C GLN A 1176 -17.05 26.96 42.23
N ALA A 1177 -15.91 26.91 42.93
CA ALA A 1177 -15.50 27.96 43.86
C ALA A 1177 -15.31 29.31 43.14
N ALA A 1178 -14.70 29.30 41.96
CA ALA A 1178 -14.50 30.46 41.11
C ALA A 1178 -15.82 31.11 40.67
N LEU A 1179 -16.78 30.31 40.18
CA LEU A 1179 -18.07 30.82 39.73
C LEU A 1179 -18.90 31.40 40.89
N VAL A 1180 -18.85 30.76 42.06
CA VAL A 1180 -19.50 31.28 43.28
C VAL A 1180 -18.85 32.58 43.75
N TRP A 1181 -17.52 32.67 43.67
CA TRP A 1181 -16.77 33.88 44.00
C TRP A 1181 -17.15 35.06 43.09
N LEU A 1182 -17.39 34.81 41.79
CA LEU A 1182 -17.91 35.78 40.82
C LEU A 1182 -19.39 36.18 41.04
N GLY A 1183 -20.03 35.70 42.10
CA GLY A 1183 -21.43 36.00 42.40
C GLY A 1183 -22.44 35.24 41.54
N LEU A 1184 -21.99 34.25 40.76
CA LEU A 1184 -22.85 33.31 40.04
C LEU A 1184 -23.28 32.17 40.98
N ARG A 1185 -24.36 31.46 40.64
CA ARG A 1185 -24.86 30.31 41.43
C ARG A 1185 -25.15 29.10 40.53
N PRO A 1186 -24.10 28.45 39.97
CA PRO A 1186 -24.29 27.27 39.14
C PRO A 1186 -24.76 26.07 39.98
N THR A 1187 -25.63 25.23 39.43
CA THR A 1187 -25.93 23.91 40.01
C THR A 1187 -24.85 22.89 39.66
N VAL A 1188 -24.89 21.71 40.28
CA VAL A 1188 -24.00 20.59 39.91
C VAL A 1188 -24.19 20.20 38.44
N GLU A 1189 -25.43 20.25 37.96
CA GLU A 1189 -25.76 20.00 36.55
C GLU A 1189 -25.15 21.06 35.62
N ASP A 1190 -25.22 22.34 35.98
CA ASP A 1190 -24.59 23.43 35.22
C ASP A 1190 -23.07 23.23 35.08
N LEU A 1191 -22.40 22.72 36.12
CA LEU A 1191 -20.96 22.45 36.15
C LEU A 1191 -20.60 21.24 35.28
N LEU A 1192 -21.35 20.13 35.40
CA LEU A 1192 -21.12 18.94 34.58
C LEU A 1192 -21.30 19.24 33.09
N GLN A 1193 -22.36 19.99 32.74
CA GLN A 1193 -22.60 20.41 31.36
C GLN A 1193 -21.52 21.37 30.83
N PHE A 1194 -20.93 22.20 31.71
CA PHE A 1194 -19.80 23.04 31.35
C PHE A 1194 -18.53 22.21 31.08
N MET A 1195 -18.24 21.23 31.94
CA MET A 1195 -17.12 20.29 31.73
C MET A 1195 -17.29 19.52 30.41
N ASP A 1196 -18.44 18.87 30.20
CA ASP A 1196 -18.76 18.12 28.97
C ASP A 1196 -18.67 18.96 27.69
N ALA A 1197 -18.85 20.29 27.80
CA ALA A 1197 -18.84 21.20 26.66
C ALA A 1197 -17.45 21.71 26.29
N TYR A 1198 -16.52 21.81 27.25
CA TYR A 1198 -15.26 22.55 27.10
C TYR A 1198 -13.99 21.76 27.45
N ASP A 1199 -14.09 20.62 28.13
CA ASP A 1199 -13.00 19.64 28.28
C ASP A 1199 -12.88 18.83 26.98
N VAL A 1200 -11.99 19.29 26.07
CA VAL A 1200 -11.88 18.76 24.70
C VAL A 1200 -10.99 17.53 24.65
N ASP A 1201 -10.01 17.43 25.54
CA ASP A 1201 -9.07 16.30 25.61
C ASP A 1201 -9.53 15.19 26.58
N GLY A 1202 -10.57 15.44 27.38
CA GLY A 1202 -11.23 14.46 28.22
C GLY A 1202 -10.44 14.11 29.47
N ASP A 1203 -9.60 15.04 29.94
CA ASP A 1203 -8.73 14.83 31.10
C ASP A 1203 -9.42 15.07 32.45
N GLY A 1204 -10.67 15.57 32.43
CA GLY A 1204 -11.48 15.84 33.60
C GLY A 1204 -11.23 17.20 34.24
N THR A 1205 -10.47 18.08 33.59
CA THR A 1205 -10.12 19.44 34.04
C THR A 1205 -10.31 20.46 32.90
N ILE A 1206 -10.22 21.76 33.21
CA ILE A 1206 -10.27 22.82 32.20
C ILE A 1206 -8.92 23.54 32.14
N SER A 1207 -8.21 23.38 31.04
CA SER A 1207 -6.96 24.10 30.79
C SER A 1207 -7.19 25.60 30.54
N TYR A 1208 -6.14 26.42 30.65
CA TYR A 1208 -6.24 27.85 30.33
C TYR A 1208 -6.75 28.11 28.90
N ALA A 1209 -6.35 27.27 27.93
CA ALA A 1209 -6.79 27.42 26.54
C ALA A 1209 -8.28 27.13 26.39
N GLU A 1210 -8.81 26.13 27.08
CA GLU A 1210 -10.23 25.78 27.10
C GLU A 1210 -11.05 26.80 27.88
N PHE A 1211 -10.53 27.32 29.00
CA PHE A 1211 -11.15 28.42 29.72
C PHE A 1211 -11.25 29.69 28.86
N VAL A 1212 -10.18 30.03 28.14
CA VAL A 1212 -10.20 31.13 27.16
C VAL A 1212 -11.17 30.83 26.02
N GLN A 1213 -11.25 29.59 25.54
CA GLN A 1213 -12.24 29.23 24.52
C GLN A 1213 -13.69 29.37 25.05
N ALA A 1214 -13.94 29.01 26.30
CA ALA A 1214 -15.24 29.12 26.94
C ALA A 1214 -15.66 30.58 27.19
N VAL A 1215 -14.71 31.44 27.60
CA VAL A 1215 -15.01 32.81 28.05
C VAL A 1215 -14.66 33.90 27.01
N ALA A 1216 -13.63 33.71 26.17
CA ALA A 1216 -13.13 34.72 25.24
C ALA A 1216 -13.75 34.66 23.82
N SER A 1217 -14.29 33.51 23.39
CA SER A 1217 -14.81 33.27 22.03
C SER A 1217 -16.05 34.10 21.64
N MET A 1218 -16.37 35.13 22.41
CA MET A 1218 -17.59 35.95 22.29
C MET A 1218 -17.33 37.46 22.49
N SER A 1219 -16.07 37.91 22.61
CA SER A 1219 -15.71 39.29 23.02
C SER A 1219 -15.17 40.26 21.94
N GLU A 1220 -14.97 39.85 20.68
CA GLU A 1220 -14.48 40.79 19.64
C GLU A 1220 -15.61 41.33 18.73
N GLY A 1221 -16.27 42.37 19.23
CA GLY A 1221 -17.03 43.34 18.44
C GLY A 1221 -16.35 44.70 18.50
N GLY A 1222 -15.10 44.83 18.04
CA GLY A 1222 -14.40 46.11 18.04
C GLY A 1222 -12.94 46.04 17.60
N ALA A 1223 -12.65 46.52 16.39
CA ALA A 1223 -11.33 46.88 15.83
C ALA A 1223 -10.21 45.82 15.86
N GLN A 1224 -10.05 45.08 14.74
CA GLN A 1224 -8.75 44.48 14.42
C GLN A 1224 -7.70 45.58 14.16
N PRO A 1225 -6.50 45.52 14.76
CA PRO A 1225 -5.36 46.26 14.24
C PRO A 1225 -4.91 45.61 12.92
N ALA A 1226 -4.64 46.43 11.91
CA ALA A 1226 -4.21 45.98 10.58
C ALA A 1226 -2.99 45.04 10.66
N PRO A 1227 -2.92 44.00 9.81
CA PRO A 1227 -1.80 43.07 9.83
C PRO A 1227 -0.52 43.78 9.40
N LYS A 1228 0.52 43.71 10.23
CA LYS A 1228 1.88 44.06 9.83
C LYS A 1228 2.31 43.13 8.69
N ALA A 1229 2.61 43.72 7.54
CA ALA A 1229 3.21 43.01 6.42
C ALA A 1229 4.53 42.36 6.85
N GLY A 1230 4.62 41.03 6.75
CA GLY A 1230 5.88 40.29 6.87
C GLY A 1230 5.95 39.25 7.99
N ALA A 1231 5.13 38.19 7.93
CA ALA A 1231 5.46 36.91 8.56
C ALA A 1231 4.68 35.77 7.87
N ALA A 1232 5.40 34.80 7.31
CA ALA A 1232 4.82 33.60 6.70
C ALA A 1232 4.25 32.66 7.78
N PRO A 1233 3.16 31.90 7.49
CA PRO A 1233 2.47 31.10 8.49
C PRO A 1233 3.30 29.88 8.91
N ARG A 1234 3.58 29.75 10.22
CA ARG A 1234 4.12 28.53 10.83
C ARG A 1234 3.02 27.47 10.90
N ARG A 1235 3.23 26.32 10.25
CA ARG A 1235 2.39 25.11 10.43
C ARG A 1235 2.59 24.58 11.86
N ARG A 1236 1.55 24.63 12.70
CA ARG A 1236 1.49 23.88 13.96
C ARG A 1236 1.09 22.43 13.65
N SER A 1237 1.93 21.50 14.04
CA SER A 1237 1.66 20.06 14.10
C SER A 1237 0.91 19.75 15.40
N TYR A 1238 -0.29 19.18 15.31
CA TYR A 1238 -0.97 18.59 16.46
C TYR A 1238 -0.84 17.06 16.40
N VAL A 1239 -0.51 16.49 17.55
CA VAL A 1239 -0.48 15.05 17.84
C VAL A 1239 -1.92 14.58 17.99
N VAL A 1240 -2.26 13.43 17.41
CA VAL A 1240 -3.58 12.79 17.52
C VAL A 1240 -3.54 11.81 18.69
N VAL A 1241 -4.39 12.03 19.69
CA VAL A 1241 -4.87 10.98 20.60
C VAL A 1241 -6.23 10.50 20.03
N GLN A 1242 -6.47 9.19 20.13
CA GLN A 1242 -7.35 8.35 19.29
C GLN A 1242 -8.81 8.80 19.13
#